data_AF-A0A9E6W6F3-F1
#
_entry.id   AF-A0A9E6W6F3-F1
#
_cell.length_a   1.000
_cell.length_b   1.000
_cell.length_c   1.000
_cell.angle_alpha   90.00
_cell.angle_beta   90.00
_cell.angle_gamma   90.00
#
_symmetry.space_group_name_H-M   'P 1'
#
loop_
_entity.id
_entity.type
_entity.pdbx_description
1 polymer ?
#
loop_
_entity_poly.entity_id
_entity_poly.type
_entity_poly.pdbx_seq_one_letter_code
_entity_poly.pdbx_strand_id
1 'polypeptide(L)'
;MNLVKHALAIICLTVLTATSAVAQEDSSAKKYPSLLWEITGPGMDKPSYLFGTMHVSSKVAFYLSDSFFMALKKVDAVGLESRPDEWLPKIAANLRNNRTYYTKLLSRYGRGPLDNSLFTLEEGDLEKILMYLGDNSNLVNYFLYRSNGANSQEFEERTYLDMFIYQSGMKMKKNVVSLEDYDQSDELVTKSYYGPDEKEELSDVFEPEPPKKDNYYYEEEGDFDALEKAYRNGDLDAIDSIEIATSTPHNIKYMLTERNRLMVQKAEGIMKSQTLFIAVGAAHLPGKEGMIEMFRAKGFTLRPVMQKGMDDKSMRKLQKQQSKPELVPFTSNDGFISANFPGAYLEFSAQNVGMISCPDLVNGAHIEIYRHPYHANLFGNSADYVMERLDSFIYTAIPGEVEGKEKIKVNGHPGYEIYNQTRSGTYERNQLIVFPNEIIIVKLGGTKKYVKGKDGKAFFKSLSFADRTQKEGKVRLEAAQLEAKFPAAPWTSTVIGGGYGENTYLYNKDVKSNSYILMAREIIDIDDYTPDTTQLRFALTSFRYTNEFKFVSASYDNVLGRKALTWECKTKDEETVKARAFWRGRSIVIQAVIVRADGEEVTAFWNSVGASPESSKEYRMVSDTVLCANYKTIDTSSIRVGYLNYLLGNDWLEGGSRNNTIDGHFGASDISVRLSHPSRYGNPFDSTYFYDEESDFYGVDTLDRITFRSPVTRTGKYRVKDLMISDTGSVFWSFKRLYWTPTGMYRITTVIDSSATDFTFFNTFLESFQPWDTVLYNNKHKEGRLAFFEDMATQDTTIMDKAMDAINSIKFKDEDAPRLLAMLDTCVSNKNYRVKLRKNIADLEHKGVLNFYTQKFYAAGDTTSMQLQSLEYIFEQENRAALDTGKRLLLKHTPVPQSSYKLNDIFYTLDDSMELTQRLLPDLLDLTDIDEYKSKVYELLADFADSGFAKPGKNEYPMDRLIRDAKNELKKANSSGKSGSGSYYGGYSSGSSKDSKISYDLRKLLHAMYPFRNTNSEVKDFYAKARESEAGGMRIELLKLQFAVDSSVDTSLVNKMAEKEDTRYSVYEWMYKVGKQDLFPKAYLSNDSMIKSIIKDQDYGLYSYDKDSVVSLTYDSIELRNTTGLVHYFKIYKNSSKKYEYGALILLPGEGQELTDRMKVIVGLGEVKEDDKQAEKFSEISEKIAIEYYEGVKKSYGFMNNLNFDLGNISFN
;
A
#
# COMPACT_ATOMS: atom_id res chain seq x y z
N MET A 1 -56.37 76.57 42.90
CA MET A 1 -56.88 75.44 42.10
C MET A 1 -56.19 75.48 40.73
N ASN A 2 -54.96 74.97 40.65
CA ASN A 2 -54.12 74.76 39.43
C ASN A 2 -52.72 74.20 39.76
N LEU A 3 -52.36 74.09 41.05
CA LEU A 3 -51.06 73.55 41.50
C LEU A 3 -51.08 72.05 41.87
N VAL A 4 -52.23 71.40 42.07
CA VAL A 4 -52.29 69.94 42.37
C VAL A 4 -52.30 69.08 41.10
N LYS A 5 -52.70 69.63 39.94
CA LYS A 5 -52.71 68.87 38.66
C LYS A 5 -51.33 68.75 38.00
N HIS A 6 -50.37 69.63 38.31
CA HIS A 6 -49.04 69.58 37.71
C HIS A 6 -48.04 68.71 38.51
N ALA A 7 -48.29 68.45 39.80
CA ALA A 7 -47.46 67.57 40.60
C ALA A 7 -47.73 66.06 40.35
N LEU A 8 -48.96 65.68 40.04
CA LEU A 8 -49.32 64.28 39.71
C LEU A 8 -48.89 63.85 38.31
N ALA A 9 -48.74 64.79 37.36
CA ALA A 9 -48.29 64.47 36.00
C ALA A 9 -46.78 64.18 35.92
N ILE A 10 -45.96 64.82 36.77
CA ILE A 10 -44.50 64.64 36.77
C ILE A 10 -44.08 63.34 37.50
N ILE A 11 -44.85 62.90 38.50
CA ILE A 11 -44.62 61.61 39.19
C ILE A 11 -45.10 60.41 38.35
N CYS A 12 -46.16 60.54 37.55
CA CYS A 12 -46.55 59.48 36.61
C CYS A 12 -45.61 59.35 35.40
N LEU A 13 -44.98 60.43 34.93
CA LEU A 13 -44.04 60.34 33.80
C LEU A 13 -42.67 59.76 34.17
N THR A 14 -42.24 59.89 35.44
CA THR A 14 -40.95 59.34 35.92
C THR A 14 -41.03 57.87 36.34
N VAL A 15 -42.23 57.35 36.64
CA VAL A 15 -42.44 55.91 36.89
C VAL A 15 -42.68 55.13 35.59
N LEU A 16 -43.15 55.78 34.52
CA LEU A 16 -43.35 55.15 33.19
C LEU A 16 -42.08 55.07 32.32
N THR A 17 -40.99 55.78 32.67
CA THR A 17 -39.69 55.68 31.96
C THR A 17 -38.64 54.84 32.70
N ALA A 18 -39.00 54.22 33.83
CA ALA A 18 -38.10 53.37 34.63
C ALA A 18 -38.48 51.88 34.63
N THR A 19 -39.42 51.45 33.76
CA THR A 19 -39.75 50.03 33.54
C THR A 19 -39.66 49.61 32.07
N SER A 20 -38.94 50.39 31.26
CA SER A 20 -38.39 49.96 29.97
C SER A 20 -36.91 49.58 30.13
N ALA A 21 -36.65 48.66 31.06
CA ALA A 21 -35.42 47.88 31.21
C ALA A 21 -35.62 46.90 32.38
N VAL A 22 -36.27 45.78 32.10
CA VAL A 22 -35.99 44.38 32.50
C VAL A 22 -37.27 43.61 32.16
N ALA A 23 -37.59 43.51 30.88
CA ALA A 23 -38.05 42.22 30.39
C ALA A 23 -36.75 41.49 30.06
N GLN A 24 -36.32 40.59 30.93
CA GLN A 24 -35.46 39.50 30.51
C GLN A 24 -36.20 38.86 29.33
N GLU A 25 -35.75 39.14 28.11
CA GLU A 25 -35.85 38.13 27.06
C GLU A 25 -35.19 36.89 27.68
N ASP A 26 -36.01 35.91 27.98
CA ASP A 26 -35.60 34.60 28.42
C ASP A 26 -34.73 34.03 27.30
N SER A 27 -33.42 34.27 27.38
CA SER A 27 -32.41 33.79 26.42
C SER A 27 -32.25 32.26 26.46
N SER A 28 -33.18 31.55 27.09
CA SER A 28 -33.24 30.09 27.18
C SER A 28 -34.20 29.44 26.17
N ALA A 29 -34.97 30.21 25.40
CA ALA A 29 -35.83 29.64 24.36
C ALA A 29 -35.00 29.17 23.15
N LYS A 30 -34.71 27.87 23.10
CA LYS A 30 -34.03 27.20 21.97
C LYS A 30 -34.71 27.55 20.64
N LYS A 31 -33.92 27.93 19.64
CA LYS A 31 -34.40 28.34 18.31
C LYS A 31 -34.93 27.14 17.52
N TYR A 32 -34.31 25.97 17.69
CA TYR A 32 -34.72 24.73 17.02
C TYR A 32 -34.98 23.59 18.04
N PRO A 33 -36.13 23.59 18.75
CA PRO A 33 -36.37 22.74 19.93
C PRO A 33 -36.96 21.34 19.65
N SER A 34 -36.94 20.86 18.40
CA SER A 34 -37.51 19.55 18.06
C SER A 34 -36.84 18.92 16.83
N LEU A 35 -36.83 17.58 16.79
CA LEU A 35 -36.48 16.81 15.58
C LEU A 35 -37.62 16.75 14.54
N LEU A 36 -38.89 16.98 14.94
CA LEU A 36 -40.06 16.88 14.06
C LEU A 36 -40.68 18.26 13.83
N TRP A 37 -40.89 18.61 12.57
CA TRP A 37 -41.45 19.89 12.13
C TRP A 37 -42.60 19.67 11.17
N GLU A 38 -43.69 20.42 11.37
CA GLU A 38 -44.84 20.47 10.47
C GLU A 38 -44.62 21.57 9.43
N ILE A 39 -44.73 21.22 8.15
CA ILE A 39 -44.61 22.12 7.00
C ILE A 39 -46.02 22.41 6.45
N THR A 40 -46.38 23.68 6.42
CA THR A 40 -47.60 24.18 5.76
C THR A 40 -47.24 25.34 4.82
N GLY A 41 -48.02 25.56 3.77
CA GLY A 41 -47.73 26.64 2.84
C GLY A 41 -48.80 26.81 1.77
N PRO A 42 -48.65 27.82 0.90
CA PRO A 42 -49.60 28.11 -0.16
C PRO A 42 -49.80 26.92 -1.11
N GLY A 43 -51.04 26.52 -1.35
CA GLY A 43 -51.38 25.41 -2.25
C GLY A 43 -51.33 24.01 -1.62
N MET A 44 -51.14 23.89 -0.29
CA MET A 44 -51.17 22.62 0.43
C MET A 44 -52.49 22.45 1.21
N ASP A 45 -53.26 21.41 0.89
CA ASP A 45 -54.51 21.07 1.62
C ASP A 45 -54.25 20.33 2.95
N LYS A 46 -53.08 19.71 3.07
CA LYS A 46 -52.63 18.93 4.22
C LYS A 46 -51.15 19.21 4.50
N PRO A 47 -50.70 19.16 5.75
CA PRO A 47 -49.30 19.40 6.08
C PRO A 47 -48.39 18.26 5.59
N SER A 48 -47.17 18.64 5.20
CA SER A 48 -46.01 17.75 5.12
C SER A 48 -45.21 17.84 6.41
N TYR A 49 -44.23 16.97 6.61
CA TYR A 49 -43.42 16.94 7.82
C TYR A 49 -41.94 16.78 7.49
N LEU A 50 -41.06 17.42 8.26
CA LEU A 50 -39.61 17.29 8.20
C LEU A 50 -39.11 16.71 9.52
N PHE A 51 -38.34 15.63 9.44
CA PHE A 51 -37.83 14.89 10.58
C PHE A 51 -36.32 14.70 10.50
N GLY A 52 -35.61 15.04 11.58
CA GLY A 52 -34.18 14.81 11.72
C GLY A 52 -33.87 13.39 12.18
N THR A 53 -33.16 12.60 11.38
CA THR A 53 -32.69 11.24 11.70
C THR A 53 -31.26 11.23 12.24
N MET A 54 -30.82 10.07 12.73
CA MET A 54 -29.42 9.79 13.08
C MET A 54 -29.08 8.40 12.52
N HIS A 55 -27.94 8.27 11.83
CA HIS A 55 -27.56 7.07 11.08
C HIS A 55 -27.02 5.93 11.95
N VAL A 56 -27.67 5.63 13.07
CA VAL A 56 -27.25 4.60 14.03
C VAL A 56 -28.38 3.65 14.37
N SER A 57 -28.02 2.45 14.83
CA SER A 57 -28.94 1.46 15.37
C SER A 57 -29.18 1.60 16.89
N SER A 58 -28.53 2.56 17.57
CA SER A 58 -28.75 2.80 19.02
C SER A 58 -30.23 3.00 19.35
N LYS A 59 -30.68 2.41 20.47
CA LYS A 59 -32.04 2.61 21.00
C LYS A 59 -32.39 4.08 21.23
N VAL A 60 -31.39 4.96 21.44
CA VAL A 60 -31.63 6.41 21.57
C VAL A 60 -32.21 7.01 20.30
N ALA A 61 -31.77 6.56 19.12
CA ALA A 61 -32.32 7.02 17.85
C ALA A 61 -33.80 6.61 17.65
N PHE A 62 -34.24 5.56 18.34
CA PHE A 62 -35.58 4.95 18.21
C PHE A 62 -36.59 5.39 19.27
N TYR A 63 -36.32 6.45 20.02
CA TYR A 63 -37.30 7.07 20.92
C TYR A 63 -38.40 7.83 20.14
N LEU A 64 -39.22 7.09 19.39
CA LEU A 64 -40.21 7.61 18.45
C LEU A 64 -41.56 7.84 19.13
N SER A 65 -42.06 9.06 19.06
CA SER A 65 -43.32 9.48 19.68
C SER A 65 -44.57 9.09 18.88
N ASP A 66 -45.73 9.21 19.51
CA ASP A 66 -47.03 9.07 18.84
C ASP A 66 -47.18 10.03 17.64
N SER A 67 -46.65 11.25 17.78
CA SER A 67 -46.68 12.33 16.82
C SER A 67 -45.87 11.99 15.56
N PHE A 68 -44.74 11.32 15.72
CA PHE A 68 -43.98 10.75 14.61
C PHE A 68 -44.82 9.75 13.81
N PHE A 69 -45.44 8.76 14.47
CA PHE A 69 -46.25 7.76 13.77
C PHE A 69 -47.52 8.34 13.16
N MET A 70 -48.12 9.36 13.77
CA MET A 70 -49.26 10.08 13.21
C MET A 70 -48.87 10.86 11.94
N ALA A 71 -47.76 11.58 11.97
CA ALA A 71 -47.22 12.30 10.83
C ALA A 71 -46.94 11.34 9.68
N LEU A 72 -46.19 10.26 9.93
CA LEU A 72 -45.88 9.23 8.93
C LEU A 72 -47.15 8.60 8.34
N LYS A 73 -48.19 8.35 9.14
CA LYS A 73 -49.48 7.80 8.67
C LYS A 73 -50.26 8.76 7.78
N LYS A 74 -50.27 10.06 8.08
CA LYS A 74 -51.13 11.06 7.43
C LYS A 74 -50.65 11.54 6.06
N VAL A 75 -49.37 11.37 5.74
CA VAL A 75 -48.79 11.79 4.46
C VAL A 75 -49.03 10.77 3.33
N ASP A 76 -48.89 11.20 2.09
CA ASP A 76 -49.03 10.35 0.90
C ASP A 76 -47.70 9.62 0.57
N ALA A 77 -46.57 10.29 0.81
CA ALA A 77 -45.24 9.82 0.45
C ALA A 77 -44.20 10.00 1.56
N VAL A 78 -43.09 9.25 1.48
CA VAL A 78 -41.91 9.36 2.36
C VAL A 78 -40.72 9.78 1.51
N GLY A 79 -40.06 10.89 1.87
CA GLY A 79 -38.85 11.38 1.22
C GLY A 79 -37.63 11.10 2.08
N LEU A 80 -36.63 10.41 1.53
CA LEU A 80 -35.35 10.13 2.18
C LEU A 80 -34.23 10.83 1.40
N GLU A 81 -33.07 11.07 2.04
CA GLU A 81 -31.86 11.57 1.35
C GLU A 81 -31.60 10.77 0.09
N SER A 82 -31.52 9.44 0.24
CA SER A 82 -31.48 8.50 -0.86
C SER A 82 -32.38 7.30 -0.63
N ARG A 83 -32.88 6.69 -1.71
CA ARG A 83 -33.70 5.48 -1.66
C ARG A 83 -32.85 4.22 -1.46
N PRO A 84 -33.05 3.45 -0.37
CA PRO A 84 -32.21 2.30 -0.07
C PRO A 84 -32.22 1.16 -1.11
N ASP A 85 -33.30 0.98 -1.85
CA ASP A 85 -33.42 -0.05 -2.89
C ASP A 85 -32.64 0.28 -4.18
N GLU A 86 -32.18 1.53 -4.34
CA GLU A 86 -31.33 1.95 -5.46
C GLU A 86 -29.84 1.69 -5.21
N TRP A 87 -29.43 1.59 -3.94
CA TRP A 87 -28.04 1.47 -3.54
C TRP A 87 -27.37 0.19 -4.08
N LEU A 88 -27.95 -0.99 -3.81
CA LEU A 88 -27.33 -2.27 -4.20
C LEU A 88 -27.22 -2.42 -5.73
N PRO A 89 -28.25 -2.10 -6.54
CA PRO A 89 -28.12 -2.09 -8.00
C PRO A 89 -27.05 -1.13 -8.51
N LYS A 90 -26.94 0.08 -7.93
CA LYS A 90 -25.91 1.07 -8.30
C LYS A 90 -24.50 0.58 -7.94
N ILE A 91 -24.32 0.03 -6.74
CA ILE A 91 -23.07 -0.58 -6.29
C ILE A 91 -22.71 -1.77 -7.18
N ALA A 92 -23.66 -2.66 -7.50
CA ALA A 92 -23.43 -3.80 -8.39
C ALA A 92 -23.03 -3.36 -9.80
N ALA A 93 -23.70 -2.33 -10.36
CA ALA A 93 -23.33 -1.75 -11.64
C ALA A 93 -21.93 -1.13 -11.60
N ASN A 94 -21.60 -0.41 -10.52
CA ASN A 94 -20.28 0.18 -10.33
C ASN A 94 -19.19 -0.89 -10.15
N LEU A 95 -19.44 -1.98 -9.44
CA LEU A 95 -18.48 -3.09 -9.31
C LEU A 95 -18.25 -3.81 -10.65
N ARG A 96 -19.30 -3.96 -11.47
CA ARG A 96 -19.18 -4.55 -12.82
C ARG A 96 -18.39 -3.66 -13.77
N ASN A 97 -18.59 -2.34 -13.70
CA ASN A 97 -17.99 -1.37 -14.62
C ASN A 97 -16.60 -0.88 -14.16
N ASN A 98 -16.38 -0.71 -12.85
CA ASN A 98 -15.14 -0.20 -12.24
C ASN A 98 -14.39 -1.31 -11.49
N ARG A 99 -14.15 -2.44 -12.15
CA ARG A 99 -13.52 -3.63 -11.58
C ARG A 99 -12.14 -3.32 -10.97
N THR A 100 -11.36 -2.47 -11.62
CA THR A 100 -9.98 -2.13 -11.24
C THR A 100 -9.88 -1.21 -10.01
N TYR A 101 -10.80 -0.25 -9.84
CA TYR A 101 -10.77 0.70 -8.73
C TYR A 101 -11.22 0.09 -7.41
N TYR A 102 -12.38 -0.57 -7.40
CA TYR A 102 -12.91 -1.19 -6.18
C TYR A 102 -12.07 -2.40 -5.76
N THR A 103 -11.53 -3.14 -6.73
CA THR A 103 -10.50 -4.15 -6.44
C THR A 103 -9.29 -3.52 -5.76
N LYS A 104 -8.72 -2.42 -6.30
CA LYS A 104 -7.55 -1.79 -5.66
C LYS A 104 -7.89 -1.23 -4.28
N LEU A 105 -9.07 -0.66 -4.06
CA LEU A 105 -9.50 -0.20 -2.74
C LEU A 105 -9.68 -1.35 -1.73
N LEU A 106 -10.26 -2.46 -2.16
CA LEU A 106 -10.45 -3.65 -1.32
C LEU A 106 -9.14 -4.45 -1.14
N SER A 107 -8.21 -4.36 -2.09
CA SER A 107 -6.91 -5.05 -2.10
C SER A 107 -5.78 -4.22 -1.47
N ARG A 108 -6.02 -2.94 -1.11
CA ARG A 108 -5.08 -2.08 -0.35
C ARG A 108 -4.74 -2.66 1.02
N TYR A 109 -5.43 -3.71 1.47
CA TYR A 109 -5.15 -4.48 2.67
C TYR A 109 -4.27 -5.73 2.47
N GLY A 110 -3.51 -5.86 1.37
CA GLY A 110 -2.36 -6.76 1.35
C GLY A 110 -2.25 -7.66 0.12
N ARG A 111 -1.93 -7.09 -1.04
CA ARG A 111 -1.08 -7.83 -1.97
C ARG A 111 0.36 -7.44 -1.70
N GLY A 112 0.98 -8.25 -0.86
CA GLY A 112 2.41 -8.33 -0.80
C GLY A 112 2.98 -8.90 -2.10
N PRO A 113 4.31 -9.00 -2.14
CA PRO A 113 5.06 -9.70 -3.18
C PRO A 113 4.46 -11.06 -3.54
N LEU A 114 4.67 -11.57 -4.77
CA LEU A 114 4.21 -12.90 -5.21
C LEU A 114 4.65 -13.97 -4.18
N ASP A 115 3.73 -14.51 -3.39
CA ASP A 115 4.02 -15.55 -2.38
C ASP A 115 4.01 -16.94 -3.02
N ASN A 116 4.76 -17.89 -2.45
CA ASN A 116 4.87 -19.29 -2.88
C ASN A 116 3.51 -20.03 -2.90
N SER A 117 2.44 -19.43 -2.37
CA SER A 117 1.09 -19.98 -2.33
C SER A 117 0.21 -19.64 -3.55
N LEU A 118 0.66 -18.78 -4.48
CA LEU A 118 -0.20 -18.21 -5.53
C LEU A 118 -0.91 -19.25 -6.44
N PHE A 119 -0.25 -20.35 -6.73
CA PHE A 119 -0.78 -21.48 -7.51
C PHE A 119 -1.05 -22.72 -6.66
N THR A 120 -0.95 -22.62 -5.33
CA THR A 120 -1.25 -23.70 -4.41
C THR A 120 -2.76 -23.87 -4.25
N LEU A 121 -3.25 -25.10 -4.38
CA LEU A 121 -4.60 -25.46 -3.94
C LEU A 121 -4.48 -26.13 -2.58
N GLU A 122 -5.19 -25.64 -1.57
CA GLU A 122 -5.19 -26.24 -0.24
C GLU A 122 -6.47 -27.04 -0.01
N GLU A 123 -6.42 -28.05 0.86
CA GLU A 123 -7.64 -28.61 1.42
C GLU A 123 -8.30 -27.50 2.27
N GLY A 124 -9.59 -27.25 2.04
CA GLY A 124 -10.28 -26.11 2.63
C GLY A 124 -10.21 -26.10 4.14
N ASP A 125 -10.12 -24.89 4.70
CA ASP A 125 -10.03 -24.68 6.13
C ASP A 125 -11.42 -24.62 6.75
N LEU A 126 -11.70 -25.55 7.67
CA LEU A 126 -12.95 -25.59 8.40
C LEU A 126 -13.16 -24.34 9.25
N GLU A 127 -12.12 -23.68 9.77
CA GLU A 127 -12.26 -22.45 10.54
C GLU A 127 -12.90 -21.32 9.72
N LYS A 128 -12.53 -21.19 8.45
CA LYS A 128 -13.16 -20.22 7.53
C LYS A 128 -14.66 -20.49 7.37
N ILE A 129 -15.06 -21.76 7.32
CA ILE A 129 -16.47 -22.15 7.27
C ILE A 129 -17.20 -21.73 8.55
N LEU A 130 -16.55 -21.84 9.71
CA LEU A 130 -17.12 -21.39 10.99
C LEU A 130 -17.35 -19.88 11.01
N MET A 131 -16.43 -19.09 10.46
CA MET A 131 -16.60 -17.64 10.35
C MET A 131 -17.87 -17.28 9.54
N TYR A 132 -18.10 -17.95 8.40
CA TYR A 132 -19.29 -17.67 7.57
C TYR A 132 -20.60 -18.10 8.24
N LEU A 133 -20.57 -19.15 9.06
CA LEU A 133 -21.74 -19.57 9.85
C LEU A 133 -22.01 -18.61 11.01
N GLY A 134 -20.96 -18.15 11.70
CA GLY A 134 -21.04 -17.30 12.88
C GLY A 134 -21.51 -15.88 12.60
N ASP A 135 -21.03 -15.28 11.52
CA ASP A 135 -21.25 -13.87 11.23
C ASP A 135 -22.06 -13.64 9.95
N ASN A 136 -22.79 -12.52 9.91
CA ASN A 136 -23.39 -12.01 8.67
C ASN A 136 -22.34 -11.22 7.90
N SER A 137 -22.44 -11.13 6.57
CA SER A 137 -21.48 -10.31 5.84
C SER A 137 -21.54 -8.83 6.23
N ASN A 138 -20.41 -8.14 6.05
CA ASN A 138 -20.33 -6.69 6.13
C ASN A 138 -21.35 -5.99 5.22
N LEU A 139 -21.73 -6.64 4.10
CA LEU A 139 -22.75 -6.12 3.19
C LEU A 139 -24.11 -6.12 3.89
N VAL A 140 -24.56 -7.27 4.42
CA VAL A 140 -25.82 -7.35 5.17
C VAL A 140 -25.83 -6.40 6.35
N ASN A 141 -24.70 -6.29 7.08
CA ASN A 141 -24.55 -5.30 8.14
C ASN A 141 -24.75 -3.88 7.61
N TYR A 142 -24.00 -3.47 6.57
CA TYR A 142 -24.08 -2.13 5.98
C TYR A 142 -25.50 -1.74 5.52
N PHE A 143 -26.21 -2.67 4.90
CA PHE A 143 -27.54 -2.42 4.34
C PHE A 143 -28.65 -2.45 5.39
N LEU A 144 -28.65 -3.43 6.31
CA LEU A 144 -29.77 -3.67 7.21
C LEU A 144 -29.55 -3.18 8.64
N TYR A 145 -28.32 -3.24 9.16
CA TYR A 145 -28.08 -3.14 10.61
C TYR A 145 -27.23 -1.92 11.01
N ARG A 146 -26.10 -1.68 10.34
CA ARG A 146 -25.09 -0.66 10.68
C ARG A 146 -24.63 -0.75 12.14
N SER A 147 -24.39 -1.97 12.64
CA SER A 147 -23.93 -2.21 14.01
C SER A 147 -22.44 -1.90 14.17
N ASN A 148 -22.06 -1.32 15.31
CA ASN A 148 -20.68 -0.94 15.65
C ASN A 148 -19.83 -2.08 16.27
N GLY A 149 -20.21 -3.34 16.06
CA GLY A 149 -19.45 -4.52 16.48
C GLY A 149 -20.20 -5.46 17.43
N ALA A 150 -19.56 -6.55 17.84
CA ALA A 150 -20.19 -7.63 18.61
C ALA A 150 -20.70 -7.20 20.01
N ASN A 151 -20.08 -6.18 20.62
CA ASN A 151 -20.41 -5.73 21.98
C ASN A 151 -21.57 -4.72 22.05
N SER A 152 -21.97 -4.10 20.95
CA SER A 152 -23.06 -3.10 20.93
C SER A 152 -24.43 -3.70 20.59
N GLN A 153 -24.49 -4.93 20.06
CA GLN A 153 -25.74 -5.58 19.61
C GLN A 153 -26.84 -5.69 20.68
N GLU A 154 -26.50 -5.71 21.98
CA GLU A 154 -27.49 -5.77 23.07
C GLU A 154 -28.23 -4.43 23.29
N PHE A 155 -27.63 -3.32 22.86
CA PHE A 155 -28.16 -1.96 23.02
C PHE A 155 -28.66 -1.33 21.71
N GLU A 156 -28.68 -2.13 20.64
CA GLU A 156 -29.13 -1.72 19.31
C GLU A 156 -30.55 -2.22 18.98
N GLU A 157 -31.20 -1.54 18.06
CA GLU A 157 -32.44 -1.95 17.41
C GLU A 157 -32.13 -2.86 16.20
N ARG A 158 -33.18 -3.49 15.66
CA ARG A 158 -33.04 -4.45 14.54
C ARG A 158 -32.59 -3.83 13.22
N THR A 159 -32.50 -2.51 13.15
CA THR A 159 -32.07 -1.72 11.98
C THR A 159 -31.76 -0.30 12.45
N TYR A 160 -31.23 0.55 11.58
CA TYR A 160 -31.05 1.99 11.83
C TYR A 160 -32.28 2.80 11.38
N LEU A 161 -32.41 4.02 11.89
CA LEU A 161 -33.67 4.77 11.83
C LEU A 161 -34.16 5.07 10.41
N ASP A 162 -33.26 5.46 9.50
CA ASP A 162 -33.60 5.74 8.10
C ASP A 162 -34.20 4.51 7.40
N MET A 163 -33.60 3.33 7.63
CA MET A 163 -34.09 2.06 7.12
C MET A 163 -35.43 1.67 7.76
N PHE A 164 -35.64 1.95 9.05
CA PHE A 164 -36.94 1.75 9.68
C PHE A 164 -38.04 2.62 9.04
N ILE A 165 -37.74 3.87 8.71
CA ILE A 165 -38.69 4.78 8.04
C ILE A 165 -38.99 4.28 6.62
N TYR A 166 -37.97 3.87 5.87
CA TYR A 166 -38.12 3.21 4.57
C TYR A 166 -39.04 1.99 4.65
N GLN A 167 -38.72 1.04 5.54
CA GLN A 167 -39.50 -0.18 5.76
C GLN A 167 -40.95 0.13 6.13
N SER A 168 -41.15 1.12 7.01
CA SER A 168 -42.50 1.54 7.43
C SER A 168 -43.29 2.12 6.27
N GLY A 169 -42.69 2.99 5.46
CA GLY A 169 -43.31 3.54 4.24
C GLY A 169 -43.74 2.43 3.27
N MET A 170 -42.82 1.51 2.97
CA MET A 170 -43.08 0.38 2.05
C MET A 170 -44.15 -0.57 2.58
N LYS A 171 -44.11 -0.96 3.86
CA LYS A 171 -45.13 -1.82 4.50
C LYS A 171 -46.50 -1.15 4.55
N MET A 172 -46.54 0.17 4.64
CA MET A 172 -47.76 0.97 4.59
C MET A 172 -48.22 1.30 3.16
N LYS A 173 -47.51 0.80 2.13
CA LYS A 173 -47.76 1.04 0.70
C LYS A 173 -47.76 2.54 0.33
N LYS A 174 -46.90 3.32 0.99
CA LYS A 174 -46.66 4.73 0.65
C LYS A 174 -45.67 4.83 -0.50
N ASN A 175 -45.76 5.90 -1.27
CA ASN A 175 -44.74 6.22 -2.26
C ASN A 175 -43.46 6.66 -1.53
N VAL A 176 -42.34 5.98 -1.73
CA VAL A 176 -41.04 6.42 -1.19
C VAL A 176 -40.31 7.19 -2.30
N VAL A 177 -39.55 8.24 -1.99
CA VAL A 177 -38.86 9.05 -3.01
C VAL A 177 -37.47 9.43 -2.53
N SER A 178 -36.53 9.53 -3.48
CA SER A 178 -35.18 10.03 -3.24
C SER A 178 -35.17 11.55 -3.36
N LEU A 179 -34.60 12.24 -2.38
CA LEU A 179 -34.44 13.69 -2.39
C LEU A 179 -33.13 14.12 -3.08
N GLU A 180 -32.16 13.22 -3.14
CA GLU A 180 -30.89 13.36 -3.85
C GLU A 180 -30.79 12.32 -4.98
N ASP A 181 -29.98 12.63 -6.00
CA ASP A 181 -29.53 11.63 -6.96
C ASP A 181 -28.31 10.90 -6.40
N TYR A 182 -28.26 9.56 -6.51
CA TYR A 182 -27.19 8.74 -5.93
C TYR A 182 -25.80 9.16 -6.43
N ASP A 183 -25.65 9.35 -7.75
CA ASP A 183 -24.35 9.67 -8.35
C ASP A 183 -23.90 11.09 -7.95
N GLN A 184 -24.84 12.02 -7.86
CA GLN A 184 -24.57 13.38 -7.40
C GLN A 184 -24.21 13.44 -5.90
N SER A 185 -24.89 12.65 -5.07
CA SER A 185 -24.60 12.58 -3.63
C SER A 185 -23.23 11.96 -3.38
N ASP A 186 -22.89 10.87 -4.07
CA ASP A 186 -21.57 10.21 -3.99
C ASP A 186 -20.45 11.19 -4.35
N GLU A 187 -20.63 12.01 -5.38
CA GLU A 187 -19.68 13.06 -5.77
C GLU A 187 -19.49 14.13 -4.69
N LEU A 188 -20.58 14.61 -4.07
CA LEU A 188 -20.53 15.65 -3.02
C LEU A 188 -19.89 15.12 -1.73
N VAL A 189 -20.26 13.91 -1.31
CA VAL A 189 -19.62 13.21 -0.18
C VAL A 189 -18.14 13.02 -0.44
N THR A 190 -17.76 12.66 -1.66
CA THR A 190 -16.34 12.54 -1.99
C THR A 190 -15.62 13.89 -1.93
N LYS A 191 -16.24 14.96 -2.44
CA LYS A 191 -15.69 16.32 -2.36
C LYS A 191 -15.49 16.78 -0.91
N SER A 192 -16.35 16.39 0.03
CA SER A 192 -16.23 16.82 1.42
C SER A 192 -15.04 16.27 2.17
N TYR A 193 -14.50 15.12 1.73
CA TYR A 193 -13.32 14.51 2.33
C TYR A 193 -11.99 15.08 1.81
N TYR A 194 -12.00 15.82 0.69
CA TYR A 194 -10.76 16.13 -0.06
C TYR A 194 -10.69 17.61 -0.46
N GLY A 195 -10.67 18.50 0.53
CA GLY A 195 -10.61 19.94 0.31
C GLY A 195 -9.22 20.50 -0.03
N PRO A 196 -9.13 21.66 -0.73
CA PRO A 196 -7.88 22.36 -0.98
C PRO A 196 -7.12 22.79 0.28
N ASP A 197 -7.80 22.84 1.42
CA ASP A 197 -7.30 23.42 2.68
C ASP A 197 -6.63 22.40 3.62
N GLU A 198 -6.61 21.10 3.30
CA GLU A 198 -6.04 20.05 4.17
C GLU A 198 -4.53 19.82 3.97
N LYS A 199 -3.74 20.90 3.92
CA LYS A 199 -2.26 20.80 3.90
C LYS A 199 -1.59 21.05 5.24
N GLU A 200 -2.28 21.60 6.24
CA GLU A 200 -1.60 22.03 7.48
C GLU A 200 -1.70 21.06 8.68
N GLU A 201 -2.62 20.09 8.72
CA GLU A 201 -2.79 19.25 9.92
C GLU A 201 -2.48 17.76 9.78
N LEU A 202 -2.19 17.26 8.57
CA LEU A 202 -1.96 15.82 8.33
C LEU A 202 -0.51 15.43 7.97
N SER A 203 0.42 16.39 7.88
CA SER A 203 1.83 16.08 7.57
C SER A 203 2.65 15.60 8.78
N ASP A 204 2.08 15.53 9.99
CA ASP A 204 2.77 15.08 11.21
C ASP A 204 2.39 13.65 11.65
N VAL A 205 1.72 12.83 10.82
CA VAL A 205 1.28 11.48 11.22
C VAL A 205 1.64 10.38 10.20
N PHE A 206 2.91 9.97 10.19
CA PHE A 206 3.42 8.65 9.78
C PHE A 206 4.84 8.54 10.37
N GLU A 207 5.02 8.20 11.65
CA GLU A 207 5.02 6.84 12.23
C GLU A 207 4.59 6.87 13.72
N PRO A 208 4.15 5.74 14.30
CA PRO A 208 3.17 5.70 15.38
C PRO A 208 3.80 5.83 16.77
N GLU A 209 3.56 6.96 17.42
CA GLU A 209 3.10 6.93 18.81
C GLU A 209 1.78 7.70 18.87
N PRO A 210 0.71 7.16 19.49
CA PRO A 210 -0.50 7.94 19.69
C PRO A 210 -0.10 9.22 20.43
N PRO A 211 -0.42 10.41 19.92
CA PRO A 211 -0.05 11.64 20.59
C PRO A 211 -0.62 11.57 22.01
N LYS A 212 0.26 11.64 23.01
CA LYS A 212 -0.14 12.07 24.34
C LYS A 212 -0.62 13.51 24.19
N LYS A 213 -1.90 13.66 23.82
CA LYS A 213 -2.61 14.91 24.06
C LYS A 213 -2.61 15.08 25.57
N ASP A 214 -1.88 16.08 26.03
CA ASP A 214 -2.02 16.60 27.39
C ASP A 214 -3.46 17.12 27.52
N ASN A 215 -4.34 16.21 27.94
CA ASN A 215 -5.68 16.51 28.41
C ASN A 215 -5.55 17.13 29.80
N TYR A 216 -5.71 18.44 29.89
CA TYR A 216 -6.30 19.07 31.06
C TYR A 216 -7.33 20.08 30.55
N TYR A 217 -8.59 19.89 30.96
CA TYR A 217 -9.83 20.53 30.49
C TYR A 217 -10.49 19.90 29.27
N TYR A 218 -11.09 18.72 29.46
CA TYR A 218 -12.50 18.36 29.14
C TYR A 218 -12.70 16.89 29.57
N GLU A 219 -12.59 16.64 30.87
CA GLU A 219 -13.10 15.40 31.46
C GLU A 219 -14.60 15.64 31.74
N GLU A 220 -15.50 15.05 30.93
CA GLU A 220 -16.64 14.27 31.45
C GLU A 220 -17.59 13.65 30.39
N GLU A 221 -17.61 14.03 29.10
CA GLU A 221 -18.42 13.34 28.06
C GLU A 221 -17.65 13.38 26.71
N GLY A 222 -17.49 12.25 26.01
CA GLY A 222 -16.86 12.26 24.67
C GLY A 222 -17.76 12.96 23.64
N ASP A 223 -17.20 13.48 22.54
CA ASP A 223 -17.96 14.21 21.50
C ASP A 223 -19.19 13.43 20.98
N PHE A 224 -19.09 12.10 20.94
CA PHE A 224 -20.20 11.22 20.55
C PHE A 224 -21.33 11.18 21.60
N ASP A 225 -21.00 11.19 22.90
CA ASP A 225 -21.98 11.21 23.98
C ASP A 225 -22.76 12.54 24.00
N ALA A 226 -22.05 13.65 23.72
CA ALA A 226 -22.65 14.97 23.60
C ALA A 226 -23.65 15.05 22.44
N LEU A 227 -23.30 14.48 21.27
CA LEU A 227 -24.18 14.42 20.10
C LEU A 227 -25.41 13.52 20.35
N GLU A 228 -25.23 12.35 20.95
CA GLU A 228 -26.34 11.44 21.29
C GLU A 228 -27.30 12.08 22.30
N LYS A 229 -26.76 12.81 23.29
CA LYS A 229 -27.54 13.60 24.26
C LYS A 229 -28.29 14.76 23.62
N ALA A 230 -27.66 15.49 22.71
CA ALA A 230 -28.31 16.57 21.94
C ALA A 230 -29.47 16.02 21.10
N TYR A 231 -29.24 14.93 20.37
CA TYR A 231 -30.26 14.25 19.58
C TYR A 231 -31.42 13.75 20.43
N ARG A 232 -31.14 13.07 21.56
CA ARG A 232 -32.15 12.58 22.51
C ARG A 232 -33.06 13.69 23.03
N ASN A 233 -32.50 14.88 23.26
CA ASN A 233 -33.23 16.04 23.75
C ASN A 233 -33.94 16.82 22.63
N GLY A 234 -33.77 16.41 21.37
CA GLY A 234 -34.26 17.14 20.20
C GLY A 234 -33.66 18.54 20.05
N ASP A 235 -32.45 18.73 20.56
CA ASP A 235 -31.75 20.01 20.60
C ASP A 235 -30.92 20.21 19.32
N LEU A 236 -31.56 20.70 18.26
CA LEU A 236 -30.89 20.93 16.99
C LEU A 236 -29.90 22.11 17.07
N ASP A 237 -30.08 23.05 18.02
CA ASP A 237 -29.11 24.15 18.23
C ASP A 237 -27.76 23.59 18.74
N ALA A 238 -27.82 22.58 19.63
CA ALA A 238 -26.63 21.88 20.10
C ALA A 238 -25.99 21.03 18.99
N ILE A 239 -26.78 20.35 18.15
CA ILE A 239 -26.26 19.58 17.00
C ILE A 239 -25.54 20.50 16.00
N ASP A 240 -26.14 21.64 15.65
CA ASP A 240 -25.52 22.66 14.77
C ASP A 240 -24.17 23.14 15.35
N SER A 241 -24.14 23.39 16.65
CA SER A 241 -22.93 23.84 17.34
C SER A 241 -21.83 22.79 17.37
N ILE A 242 -22.18 21.51 17.63
CA ILE A 242 -21.24 20.39 17.59
C ILE A 242 -20.69 20.25 16.17
N GLU A 243 -21.55 20.22 15.16
CA GLU A 243 -21.14 20.06 13.76
C GLU A 243 -20.21 21.19 13.29
N ILE A 244 -20.51 22.45 13.64
CA ILE A 244 -19.64 23.60 13.35
C ILE A 244 -18.29 23.49 14.08
N ALA A 245 -18.27 22.92 15.30
CA ALA A 245 -17.05 22.77 16.09
C ALA A 245 -16.19 21.58 15.65
N THR A 246 -16.78 20.52 15.11
CA THR A 246 -16.09 19.27 14.75
C THR A 246 -15.75 19.14 13.26
N SER A 247 -16.37 19.95 12.39
CA SER A 247 -16.24 19.84 10.93
C SER A 247 -15.60 21.10 10.31
N THR A 248 -14.86 20.92 9.22
CA THR A 248 -14.27 22.05 8.49
C THR A 248 -15.32 22.82 7.67
N PRO A 249 -15.12 24.11 7.36
CA PRO A 249 -16.03 24.86 6.49
C PRO A 249 -16.24 24.20 5.11
N HIS A 250 -15.20 23.55 4.58
CA HIS A 250 -15.27 22.78 3.34
C HIS A 250 -16.15 21.54 3.48
N ASN A 251 -16.01 20.79 4.57
CA ASN A 251 -16.87 19.65 4.86
C ASN A 251 -18.34 20.09 4.99
N ILE A 252 -18.62 21.13 5.80
CA ILE A 252 -19.97 21.70 5.99
C ILE A 252 -20.60 22.14 4.65
N LYS A 253 -19.81 22.73 3.74
CA LYS A 253 -20.30 23.13 2.43
C LYS A 253 -20.86 21.96 1.62
N TYR A 254 -20.10 20.87 1.51
CA TYR A 254 -20.46 19.74 0.65
C TYR A 254 -21.33 18.68 1.34
N MET A 255 -21.15 18.43 2.64
CA MET A 255 -21.99 17.49 3.41
C MET A 255 -23.35 18.07 3.77
N LEU A 256 -23.46 19.39 3.99
CA LEU A 256 -24.71 20.01 4.42
C LEU A 256 -25.24 21.02 3.39
N THR A 257 -24.50 22.09 3.10
CA THR A 257 -25.07 23.25 2.39
C THR A 257 -25.56 22.93 0.97
N GLU A 258 -24.72 22.31 0.14
CA GLU A 258 -25.08 21.97 -1.24
C GLU A 258 -26.13 20.84 -1.30
N ARG A 259 -26.00 19.86 -0.41
CA ARG A 259 -26.97 18.75 -0.27
C ARG A 259 -28.34 19.25 0.17
N ASN A 260 -28.41 20.15 1.16
CA ASN A 260 -29.64 20.81 1.61
C ASN A 260 -30.35 21.54 0.47
N ARG A 261 -29.61 22.29 -0.36
CA ARG A 261 -30.19 22.99 -1.53
C ARG A 261 -30.89 22.03 -2.48
N LEU A 262 -30.23 20.91 -2.83
CA LEU A 262 -30.78 19.89 -3.73
C LEU A 262 -32.02 19.22 -3.13
N MET A 263 -31.93 18.79 -1.87
CA MET A 263 -33.04 18.13 -1.16
C MET A 263 -34.26 19.03 -1.02
N VAL A 264 -34.08 20.30 -0.62
CA VAL A 264 -35.18 21.28 -0.50
C VAL A 264 -35.84 21.53 -1.85
N GLN A 265 -35.06 21.69 -2.92
CA GLN A 265 -35.59 21.88 -4.27
C GLN A 265 -36.43 20.68 -4.72
N LYS A 266 -35.94 19.46 -4.49
CA LYS A 266 -36.66 18.23 -4.84
C LYS A 266 -37.92 18.06 -4.02
N ALA A 267 -37.84 18.26 -2.70
CA ALA A 267 -38.97 18.17 -1.78
C ALA A 267 -40.06 19.21 -2.13
N GLU A 268 -39.70 20.46 -2.44
CA GLU A 268 -40.65 21.48 -2.89
C GLU A 268 -41.41 21.03 -4.15
N GLY A 269 -40.70 20.48 -5.13
CA GLY A 269 -41.31 19.97 -6.36
C GLY A 269 -42.35 18.87 -6.09
N ILE A 270 -42.05 17.98 -5.14
CA ILE A 270 -42.92 16.87 -4.76
C ILE A 270 -44.13 17.35 -3.95
N MET A 271 -43.93 18.29 -3.03
CA MET A 271 -44.98 18.83 -2.17
C MET A 271 -46.06 19.63 -2.92
N LYS A 272 -45.83 19.96 -4.20
CA LYS A 272 -46.85 20.56 -5.08
C LYS A 272 -47.97 19.60 -5.45
N SER A 273 -47.76 18.29 -5.35
CA SER A 273 -48.75 17.28 -5.78
C SER A 273 -49.08 16.23 -4.72
N GLN A 274 -48.24 16.01 -3.72
CA GLN A 274 -48.46 15.02 -2.67
C GLN A 274 -47.85 15.47 -1.34
N THR A 275 -48.45 15.09 -0.21
CA THR A 275 -47.87 15.35 1.12
C THR A 275 -46.70 14.42 1.41
N LEU A 276 -45.66 14.94 2.06
CA LEU A 276 -44.39 14.26 2.23
C LEU A 276 -43.99 14.17 3.71
N PHE A 277 -43.54 13.00 4.15
CA PHE A 277 -42.76 12.85 5.37
C PHE A 277 -41.28 12.79 4.97
N ILE A 278 -40.58 13.92 5.13
CA ILE A 278 -39.17 14.09 4.81
C ILE A 278 -38.35 13.63 6.01
N ALA A 279 -37.46 12.67 5.82
CA ALA A 279 -36.51 12.22 6.83
C ALA A 279 -35.08 12.32 6.29
N VAL A 280 -34.28 13.14 6.95
CA VAL A 280 -32.88 13.47 6.63
C VAL A 280 -32.10 13.61 7.93
N GLY A 281 -30.77 13.47 7.93
CA GLY A 281 -29.94 13.59 9.12
C GLY A 281 -30.20 14.90 9.88
N ALA A 282 -30.21 14.84 11.21
CA ALA A 282 -30.58 15.96 12.06
C ALA A 282 -29.72 17.22 11.82
N ALA A 283 -28.45 17.05 11.46
CA ALA A 283 -27.54 18.15 11.11
C ALA A 283 -27.99 18.96 9.87
N HIS A 284 -28.84 18.39 9.01
CA HIS A 284 -29.36 19.10 7.84
C HIS A 284 -30.43 20.16 8.18
N LEU A 285 -31.05 20.07 9.36
CA LEU A 285 -32.21 20.90 9.73
C LEU A 285 -31.85 22.32 10.21
N PRO A 286 -30.95 22.51 11.20
CA PRO A 286 -30.67 23.79 11.83
C PRO A 286 -29.68 24.66 11.04
N GLY A 287 -29.39 25.85 11.54
CA GLY A 287 -28.44 26.78 10.94
C GLY A 287 -29.05 27.67 9.85
N LYS A 288 -28.26 28.62 9.33
CA LYS A 288 -28.70 29.60 8.31
C LYS A 288 -28.92 28.96 6.94
N GLU A 289 -28.10 27.98 6.59
CA GLU A 289 -28.23 27.16 5.37
C GLU A 289 -28.89 25.79 5.69
N GLY A 290 -29.59 25.69 6.82
CA GLY A 290 -30.38 24.53 7.20
C GLY A 290 -31.68 24.43 6.42
N MET A 291 -32.20 23.22 6.25
CA MET A 291 -33.45 22.97 5.54
C MET A 291 -34.64 23.72 6.14
N ILE A 292 -34.67 23.94 7.46
CA ILE A 292 -35.75 24.70 8.11
C ILE A 292 -35.81 26.14 7.57
N GLU A 293 -34.68 26.82 7.56
CA GLU A 293 -34.58 28.21 7.09
C GLU A 293 -34.73 28.30 5.56
N MET A 294 -34.25 27.31 4.82
CA MET A 294 -34.43 27.25 3.36
C MET A 294 -35.91 27.09 2.96
N PHE A 295 -36.69 26.27 3.66
CA PHE A 295 -38.14 26.20 3.39
C PHE A 295 -38.87 27.49 3.82
N ARG A 296 -38.50 28.12 4.94
CA ARG A 296 -39.04 29.43 5.35
C ARG A 296 -38.76 30.50 4.30
N ALA A 297 -37.55 30.55 3.77
CA ALA A 297 -37.16 31.47 2.70
C ALA A 297 -37.96 31.25 1.40
N LYS A 298 -38.48 30.04 1.17
CA LYS A 298 -39.38 29.69 0.05
C LYS A 298 -40.86 29.97 0.33
N GLY A 299 -41.20 30.54 1.48
CA GLY A 299 -42.58 30.94 1.82
C GLY A 299 -43.40 29.86 2.56
N PHE A 300 -42.78 28.77 2.99
CA PHE A 300 -43.43 27.78 3.84
C PHE A 300 -43.37 28.18 5.32
N THR A 301 -44.36 27.75 6.10
CA THR A 301 -44.38 27.86 7.56
C THR A 301 -43.95 26.53 8.17
N LEU A 302 -42.90 26.59 9.01
CA LEU A 302 -42.39 25.43 9.75
C LEU A 302 -42.61 25.62 11.25
N ARG A 303 -43.43 24.72 11.81
CA ARG A 303 -43.80 24.70 13.24
C ARG A 303 -43.19 23.47 13.92
N PRO A 304 -42.48 23.64 15.06
CA PRO A 304 -41.92 22.49 15.77
C PRO A 304 -43.06 21.67 16.39
N VAL A 305 -42.97 20.35 16.27
CA VAL A 305 -43.90 19.39 16.89
C VAL A 305 -43.18 18.77 18.08
N MET A 306 -43.61 19.13 19.29
CA MET A 306 -43.00 18.63 20.53
C MET A 306 -43.35 17.15 20.73
N GLN A 307 -42.33 16.32 20.88
CA GLN A 307 -42.47 14.88 21.05
C GLN A 307 -42.61 14.55 22.55
N LYS A 308 -43.66 13.82 22.94
CA LYS A 308 -43.88 13.39 24.33
C LYS A 308 -44.11 11.87 24.41
N GLY A 309 -43.23 11.18 25.13
CA GLY A 309 -43.32 9.74 25.34
C GLY A 309 -43.00 8.92 24.08
N MET A 310 -42.78 7.62 24.28
CA MET A 310 -42.44 6.65 23.23
C MET A 310 -43.66 5.78 22.90
N ASP A 311 -43.93 5.55 21.61
CA ASP A 311 -45.00 4.63 21.15
C ASP A 311 -44.41 3.28 20.68
N ASP A 312 -43.88 2.52 21.63
CA ASP A 312 -43.39 1.14 21.43
C ASP A 312 -44.39 0.25 20.72
N LYS A 313 -45.68 0.46 20.97
CA LYS A 313 -46.73 -0.40 20.44
C LYS A 313 -46.87 -0.23 18.93
N SER A 314 -46.90 1.01 18.43
CA SER A 314 -46.91 1.27 16.99
C SER A 314 -45.63 0.78 16.33
N MET A 315 -44.47 1.04 16.94
CA MET A 315 -43.17 0.60 16.43
C MET A 315 -43.11 -0.93 16.28
N ARG A 316 -43.36 -1.69 17.36
CA ARG A 316 -43.35 -3.16 17.35
C ARG A 316 -44.41 -3.75 16.41
N LYS A 317 -45.56 -3.07 16.24
CA LYS A 317 -46.59 -3.49 15.28
C LYS A 317 -46.09 -3.39 13.84
N LEU A 318 -45.43 -2.30 13.47
CA LEU A 318 -44.85 -2.10 12.14
C LEU A 318 -43.66 -3.05 11.88
N GLN A 319 -42.78 -3.25 12.85
CA GLN A 319 -41.67 -4.21 12.74
C GLN A 319 -42.16 -5.64 12.49
N LYS A 320 -43.27 -6.06 13.13
CA LYS A 320 -43.89 -7.39 12.94
C LYS A 320 -44.67 -7.54 11.62
N GLN A 321 -45.01 -6.43 10.95
CA GLN A 321 -45.69 -6.48 9.67
C GLN A 321 -44.73 -6.95 8.58
N GLN A 322 -45.25 -7.79 7.67
CA GLN A 322 -44.49 -8.36 6.57
C GLN A 322 -45.12 -7.90 5.25
N SER A 323 -44.29 -7.53 4.29
CA SER A 323 -44.68 -7.27 2.91
C SER A 323 -44.36 -8.49 2.04
N LYS A 324 -45.14 -8.70 0.98
CA LYS A 324 -44.84 -9.74 0.00
C LYS A 324 -43.65 -9.24 -0.85
N PRO A 325 -42.50 -9.93 -0.88
CA PRO A 325 -41.38 -9.52 -1.71
C PRO A 325 -41.69 -9.75 -3.19
N GLU A 326 -41.06 -8.94 -4.05
CA GLU A 326 -40.99 -9.21 -5.48
C GLU A 326 -39.88 -10.22 -5.74
N LEU A 327 -40.21 -11.31 -6.45
CA LEU A 327 -39.27 -12.39 -6.70
C LEU A 327 -38.49 -12.11 -7.98
N VAL A 328 -37.17 -12.04 -7.85
CA VAL A 328 -36.23 -11.87 -8.96
C VAL A 328 -35.57 -13.22 -9.23
N PRO A 329 -35.69 -13.79 -10.45
CA PRO A 329 -34.99 -15.02 -10.80
C PRO A 329 -33.48 -14.75 -10.84
N PHE A 330 -32.72 -15.68 -10.28
CA PHE A 330 -31.26 -15.64 -10.26
C PHE A 330 -30.69 -16.95 -10.78
N THR A 331 -29.62 -16.83 -11.55
CA THR A 331 -28.72 -17.91 -11.92
C THR A 331 -27.30 -17.40 -11.72
N SER A 332 -26.47 -18.18 -11.02
CA SER A 332 -25.05 -17.82 -10.80
C SER A 332 -24.30 -17.73 -12.13
N ASN A 333 -23.17 -17.03 -12.15
CA ASN A 333 -22.42 -16.80 -13.39
C ASN A 333 -21.96 -18.09 -14.09
N ASP A 334 -21.68 -19.16 -13.33
CA ASP A 334 -21.35 -20.49 -13.85
C ASP A 334 -22.58 -21.36 -14.15
N GLY A 335 -23.78 -20.82 -13.95
CA GLY A 335 -25.05 -21.51 -14.11
C GLY A 335 -25.27 -22.68 -13.18
N PHE A 336 -24.51 -22.78 -12.07
CA PHE A 336 -24.58 -23.90 -11.14
C PHE A 336 -25.74 -23.75 -10.13
N ILE A 337 -25.94 -22.54 -9.60
CA ILE A 337 -26.98 -22.23 -8.61
C ILE A 337 -28.09 -21.47 -9.31
N SER A 338 -29.35 -21.80 -9.02
CA SER A 338 -30.49 -20.98 -9.41
C SER A 338 -31.52 -20.89 -8.29
N ALA A 339 -32.09 -19.71 -8.09
CA ALA A 339 -33.08 -19.44 -7.05
C ALA A 339 -33.96 -18.24 -7.41
N ASN A 340 -35.06 -18.05 -6.69
CA ASN A 340 -35.86 -16.83 -6.76
C ASN A 340 -35.59 -15.97 -5.51
N PHE A 341 -34.88 -14.87 -5.70
CA PHE A 341 -34.52 -13.95 -4.61
C PHE A 341 -35.63 -12.94 -4.32
N PRO A 342 -35.79 -12.48 -3.06
CA PRO A 342 -36.81 -11.52 -2.65
C PRO A 342 -36.46 -10.05 -2.97
N GLY A 343 -35.51 -9.80 -3.88
CA GLY A 343 -35.07 -8.46 -4.25
C GLY A 343 -33.79 -8.46 -5.09
N ALA A 344 -33.16 -7.29 -5.18
CA ALA A 344 -31.85 -7.15 -5.80
C ALA A 344 -30.80 -7.99 -5.06
N TYR A 345 -29.82 -8.49 -5.81
CA TYR A 345 -28.75 -9.33 -5.29
C TYR A 345 -27.40 -8.85 -5.82
N LEU A 346 -26.35 -9.17 -5.07
CA LEU A 346 -24.96 -9.02 -5.52
C LEU A 346 -24.28 -10.38 -5.43
N GLU A 347 -23.71 -10.80 -6.55
CA GLU A 347 -22.87 -11.99 -6.66
C GLU A 347 -21.42 -11.52 -6.80
N PHE A 348 -20.55 -11.92 -5.86
CA PHE A 348 -19.14 -11.58 -5.89
C PHE A 348 -18.19 -12.66 -5.32
N SER A 349 -16.87 -12.42 -5.30
CA SER A 349 -15.89 -13.28 -4.61
C SER A 349 -14.88 -12.46 -3.80
N ALA A 350 -14.47 -12.97 -2.64
CA ALA A 350 -13.43 -12.41 -1.79
C ALA A 350 -12.63 -13.55 -1.14
N GLN A 351 -11.29 -13.44 -1.07
CA GLN A 351 -10.40 -14.45 -0.47
C GLN A 351 -10.68 -15.89 -0.96
N ASN A 352 -10.90 -16.06 -2.27
CA ASN A 352 -11.27 -17.34 -2.91
C ASN A 352 -12.62 -17.95 -2.47
N VAL A 353 -13.51 -17.18 -1.85
CA VAL A 353 -14.87 -17.62 -1.52
C VAL A 353 -15.88 -16.84 -2.35
N GLY A 354 -16.71 -17.57 -3.09
CA GLY A 354 -17.84 -16.99 -3.81
C GLY A 354 -18.96 -16.64 -2.85
N MET A 355 -19.56 -15.46 -2.98
CA MET A 355 -20.62 -14.96 -2.11
C MET A 355 -21.75 -14.38 -2.94
N ILE A 356 -22.99 -14.76 -2.63
CA ILE A 356 -24.19 -14.14 -3.19
C ILE A 356 -24.98 -13.57 -2.02
N SER A 357 -25.24 -12.28 -2.03
CA SER A 357 -25.99 -11.61 -0.96
C SER A 357 -27.22 -10.89 -1.52
N CYS A 358 -28.38 -11.16 -0.91
CA CYS A 358 -29.65 -10.55 -1.25
C CYS A 358 -30.34 -10.07 0.04
N PRO A 359 -30.20 -8.79 0.40
CA PRO A 359 -30.98 -8.19 1.47
C PRO A 359 -32.41 -7.88 1.01
N ASP A 360 -33.42 -8.44 1.70
CA ASP A 360 -34.81 -7.97 1.63
C ASP A 360 -34.97 -6.78 2.57
N LEU A 361 -34.67 -5.60 2.02
CA LEU A 361 -34.68 -4.33 2.75
C LEU A 361 -36.03 -4.04 3.40
N VAL A 362 -37.15 -4.44 2.77
CA VAL A 362 -38.50 -4.12 3.26
C VAL A 362 -38.87 -4.98 4.47
N ASN A 363 -38.54 -6.27 4.44
CA ASN A 363 -38.87 -7.18 5.54
C ASN A 363 -37.80 -7.24 6.63
N GLY A 364 -36.63 -6.63 6.41
CA GLY A 364 -35.48 -6.76 7.32
C GLY A 364 -35.00 -8.21 7.37
N ALA A 365 -35.00 -8.88 6.22
CA ALA A 365 -34.53 -10.24 6.05
C ALA A 365 -33.38 -10.26 5.04
N HIS A 366 -32.60 -11.34 5.02
CA HIS A 366 -31.50 -11.47 4.05
C HIS A 366 -31.30 -12.92 3.67
N ILE A 367 -30.71 -13.11 2.50
CA ILE A 367 -30.27 -14.41 2.01
C ILE A 367 -28.81 -14.28 1.60
N GLU A 368 -27.98 -15.17 2.12
CA GLU A 368 -26.57 -15.24 1.78
C GLU A 368 -26.22 -16.66 1.32
N ILE A 369 -25.48 -16.78 0.23
CA ILE A 369 -24.96 -18.05 -0.26
C ILE A 369 -23.44 -17.93 -0.33
N TYR A 370 -22.73 -18.72 0.46
CA TYR A 370 -21.28 -18.84 0.40
C TYR A 370 -20.90 -20.12 -0.34
N ARG A 371 -19.91 -20.02 -1.23
CA ARG A 371 -19.31 -21.12 -1.97
C ARG A 371 -17.84 -21.19 -1.60
N HIS A 372 -17.51 -22.08 -0.68
CA HIS A 372 -16.16 -22.25 -0.19
C HIS A 372 -15.48 -23.41 -0.93
N PRO A 373 -14.42 -23.17 -1.72
CA PRO A 373 -13.61 -24.25 -2.28
C PRO A 373 -12.97 -25.04 -1.15
N TYR A 374 -13.27 -26.34 -1.10
CA TYR A 374 -12.76 -27.23 -0.05
C TYR A 374 -11.83 -28.32 -0.61
N HIS A 375 -11.93 -28.62 -1.92
CA HIS A 375 -11.06 -29.54 -2.64
C HIS A 375 -10.93 -30.96 -2.04
N ALA A 376 -11.84 -31.42 -1.17
CA ALA A 376 -11.72 -32.69 -0.45
C ALA A 376 -11.30 -33.88 -1.34
N ASN A 377 -11.96 -34.06 -2.49
CA ASN A 377 -11.63 -35.19 -3.36
C ASN A 377 -10.24 -35.09 -4.01
N LEU A 378 -9.69 -33.88 -4.20
CA LEU A 378 -8.31 -33.69 -4.70
C LEU A 378 -7.30 -34.34 -3.74
N PHE A 379 -7.61 -34.26 -2.43
CA PHE A 379 -6.83 -34.79 -1.31
C PHE A 379 -7.28 -36.20 -0.87
N GLY A 380 -8.11 -36.88 -1.66
CA GLY A 380 -8.58 -38.24 -1.37
C GLY A 380 -9.67 -38.35 -0.30
N ASN A 381 -10.22 -37.23 0.17
CA ASN A 381 -11.24 -37.19 1.20
C ASN A 381 -12.66 -37.26 0.62
N SER A 382 -13.53 -38.08 1.21
CA SER A 382 -14.92 -38.26 0.75
C SER A 382 -15.88 -37.22 1.37
N ALA A 383 -17.09 -37.10 0.80
CA ALA A 383 -18.13 -36.26 1.39
C ALA A 383 -18.51 -36.70 2.82
N ASP A 384 -18.46 -38.00 3.13
CA ASP A 384 -18.74 -38.51 4.48
C ASP A 384 -17.67 -38.06 5.49
N TYR A 385 -16.39 -38.06 5.08
CA TYR A 385 -15.29 -37.53 5.89
C TYR A 385 -15.50 -36.05 6.23
N VAL A 386 -15.87 -35.23 5.23
CA VAL A 386 -16.16 -33.80 5.44
C VAL A 386 -17.37 -33.60 6.37
N MET A 387 -18.43 -34.40 6.19
CA MET A 387 -19.64 -34.34 7.02
C MET A 387 -19.38 -34.66 8.49
N GLU A 388 -18.47 -35.60 8.80
CA GLU A 388 -18.07 -35.95 10.16
C GLU A 388 -17.33 -34.80 10.85
N ARG A 389 -16.39 -34.17 10.14
CA ARG A 389 -15.67 -33.01 10.66
C ARG A 389 -16.60 -31.83 10.90
N LEU A 390 -17.47 -31.49 9.95
CA LEU A 390 -18.45 -30.41 10.13
C LEU A 390 -19.35 -30.61 11.36
N ASP A 391 -19.76 -31.84 11.64
CA ASP A 391 -20.65 -32.15 12.77
C ASP A 391 -20.07 -31.69 14.13
N SER A 392 -18.75 -31.82 14.28
CA SER A 392 -18.01 -31.49 15.50
C SER A 392 -17.89 -29.98 15.73
N PHE A 393 -17.91 -29.17 14.65
CA PHE A 393 -17.69 -27.73 14.74
C PHE A 393 -18.96 -26.88 14.62
N ILE A 394 -20.06 -27.40 14.06
CA ILE A 394 -21.30 -26.62 13.87
C ILE A 394 -21.79 -25.95 15.16
N TYR A 395 -21.70 -26.64 16.30
CA TYR A 395 -22.19 -26.10 17.58
C TYR A 395 -21.33 -24.97 18.15
N THR A 396 -20.06 -24.86 17.77
CA THR A 396 -19.19 -23.77 18.23
C THR A 396 -19.36 -22.51 17.39
N ALA A 397 -19.85 -22.64 16.15
CA ALA A 397 -19.97 -21.53 15.21
C ALA A 397 -21.35 -20.88 15.14
N ILE A 398 -22.45 -21.62 15.37
CA ILE A 398 -23.79 -21.07 15.17
C ILE A 398 -24.16 -20.07 16.29
N PRO A 399 -24.53 -18.82 15.96
CA PRO A 399 -24.79 -17.80 16.97
C PRO A 399 -26.13 -18.01 17.69
N GLY A 400 -26.13 -17.80 19.00
CA GLY A 400 -27.34 -17.82 19.84
C GLY A 400 -27.81 -19.22 20.20
N GLU A 401 -29.13 -19.39 20.32
CA GLU A 401 -29.76 -20.65 20.73
C GLU A 401 -30.11 -21.49 19.49
N VAL A 402 -29.54 -22.70 19.39
CA VAL A 402 -29.86 -23.66 18.33
C VAL A 402 -31.18 -24.35 18.65
N GLU A 403 -32.21 -24.14 17.82
CA GLU A 403 -33.53 -24.78 17.95
C GLU A 403 -33.53 -26.22 17.37
N GLY A 404 -32.66 -26.51 16.39
CA GLY A 404 -32.55 -27.86 15.82
C GLY A 404 -31.52 -27.97 14.70
N LYS A 405 -31.01 -29.19 14.51
CA LYS A 405 -30.09 -29.60 13.43
C LYS A 405 -30.57 -30.92 12.84
N GLU A 406 -30.73 -30.98 11.52
CA GLU A 406 -31.16 -32.18 10.78
C GLU A 406 -30.19 -32.51 9.66
N LYS A 407 -29.89 -33.80 9.45
CA LYS A 407 -29.18 -34.26 8.25
C LYS A 407 -30.12 -34.19 7.06
N ILE A 408 -29.71 -33.52 5.99
CA ILE A 408 -30.49 -33.35 4.76
C ILE A 408 -29.75 -33.95 3.56
N LYS A 409 -30.50 -34.18 2.47
CA LYS A 409 -29.93 -34.42 1.14
C LYS A 409 -30.52 -33.44 0.16
N VAL A 410 -29.66 -32.70 -0.55
CA VAL A 410 -30.04 -31.74 -1.58
C VAL A 410 -29.45 -32.21 -2.90
N ASN A 411 -30.30 -32.58 -3.86
CA ASN A 411 -29.90 -33.16 -5.15
C ASN A 411 -28.90 -34.33 -5.03
N GLY A 412 -29.06 -35.16 -3.99
CA GLY A 412 -28.19 -36.32 -3.73
C GLY A 412 -26.94 -36.01 -2.90
N HIS A 413 -26.61 -34.74 -2.67
CA HIS A 413 -25.47 -34.32 -1.85
C HIS A 413 -25.85 -34.23 -0.36
N PRO A 414 -25.02 -34.73 0.56
CA PRO A 414 -25.30 -34.68 2.00
C PRO A 414 -25.09 -33.28 2.57
N GLY A 415 -25.78 -32.99 3.66
CA GLY A 415 -25.69 -31.69 4.32
C GLY A 415 -26.39 -31.63 5.67
N TYR A 416 -26.36 -30.46 6.29
CA TYR A 416 -27.09 -30.13 7.52
C TYR A 416 -28.05 -28.96 7.29
N GLU A 417 -29.27 -29.05 7.82
CA GLU A 417 -30.17 -27.91 8.01
C GLU A 417 -30.19 -27.55 9.50
N ILE A 418 -30.02 -26.26 9.80
CA ILE A 418 -29.91 -25.75 11.17
C ILE A 418 -30.88 -24.57 11.33
N TYR A 419 -31.63 -24.58 12.44
CA TYR A 419 -32.41 -23.44 12.89
C TYR A 419 -31.83 -22.90 14.19
N ASN A 420 -31.64 -21.59 14.26
CA ASN A 420 -31.18 -20.92 15.46
C ASN A 420 -31.88 -19.56 15.63
N GLN A 421 -31.83 -19.04 16.85
CA GLN A 421 -32.22 -17.69 17.20
C GLN A 421 -31.02 -16.97 17.81
N THR A 422 -30.57 -15.90 17.17
CA THR A 422 -29.45 -15.07 17.65
C THR A 422 -29.81 -14.34 18.95
N ARG A 423 -28.80 -13.82 19.67
CA ARG A 423 -29.02 -12.99 20.87
C ARG A 423 -29.84 -11.72 20.58
N SER A 424 -29.71 -11.14 19.38
CA SER A 424 -30.53 -10.00 18.91
C SER A 424 -31.98 -10.37 18.56
N GLY A 425 -32.33 -11.66 18.62
CA GLY A 425 -33.68 -12.17 18.35
C GLY A 425 -34.02 -12.30 16.86
N THR A 426 -33.00 -12.34 16.01
CA THR A 426 -33.10 -12.75 14.60
C THR A 426 -33.20 -14.27 14.55
N TYR A 427 -34.11 -14.77 13.72
CA TYR A 427 -34.21 -16.20 13.43
C TYR A 427 -33.41 -16.51 12.16
N GLU A 428 -32.77 -17.67 12.15
CA GLU A 428 -31.96 -18.12 11.02
C GLU A 428 -32.35 -19.55 10.62
N ARG A 429 -32.27 -19.81 9.31
CA ARG A 429 -32.32 -21.13 8.70
C ARG A 429 -31.11 -21.27 7.80
N ASN A 430 -30.17 -22.13 8.20
CA ASN A 430 -28.91 -22.34 7.52
C ASN A 430 -28.89 -23.75 6.90
N GLN A 431 -28.49 -23.87 5.64
CA GLN A 431 -28.20 -25.16 4.99
C GLN A 431 -26.72 -25.22 4.62
N LEU A 432 -26.02 -26.25 5.10
CA LEU A 432 -24.67 -26.60 4.67
C LEU A 432 -24.75 -27.81 3.75
N ILE A 433 -24.21 -27.71 2.55
CA ILE A 433 -24.29 -28.77 1.53
C ILE A 433 -22.88 -29.10 1.06
N VAL A 434 -22.50 -30.37 1.18
CA VAL A 434 -21.15 -30.86 0.85
C VAL A 434 -21.13 -31.41 -0.58
N PHE A 435 -20.45 -30.70 -1.46
CA PHE A 435 -20.12 -31.16 -2.80
C PHE A 435 -18.68 -31.70 -2.84
N PRO A 436 -18.30 -32.48 -3.87
CA PRO A 436 -16.95 -33.05 -4.02
C PRO A 436 -15.76 -32.11 -3.76
N ASN A 437 -15.86 -30.84 -4.19
CA ASN A 437 -14.76 -29.87 -4.11
C ASN A 437 -15.17 -28.50 -3.56
N GLU A 438 -16.43 -28.29 -3.19
CA GLU A 438 -16.90 -27.06 -2.56
C GLU A 438 -17.93 -27.36 -1.48
N ILE A 439 -17.99 -26.51 -0.46
CA ILE A 439 -19.05 -26.51 0.54
C ILE A 439 -19.90 -25.26 0.31
N ILE A 440 -21.21 -25.48 0.16
CA ILE A 440 -22.17 -24.40 -0.01
C ILE A 440 -22.92 -24.16 1.29
N ILE A 441 -22.91 -22.90 1.74
CA ILE A 441 -23.65 -22.46 2.91
C ILE A 441 -24.74 -21.51 2.44
N VAL A 442 -26.00 -21.84 2.71
CA VAL A 442 -27.15 -20.98 2.42
C VAL A 442 -27.73 -20.49 3.74
N LYS A 443 -27.62 -19.19 4.02
CA LYS A 443 -28.17 -18.55 5.21
C LYS A 443 -29.42 -17.77 4.84
N LEU A 444 -30.48 -17.97 5.61
CA LEU A 444 -31.69 -17.14 5.57
C LEU A 444 -31.94 -16.57 6.97
N GLY A 445 -31.77 -15.27 7.13
CA GLY A 445 -32.00 -14.57 8.39
C GLY A 445 -33.18 -13.60 8.32
N GLY A 446 -33.91 -13.44 9.42
CA GLY A 446 -35.00 -12.46 9.54
C GLY A 446 -35.94 -12.73 10.72
N THR A 447 -37.20 -12.33 10.60
CA THR A 447 -38.20 -12.64 11.65
C THR A 447 -38.60 -14.11 11.63
N LYS A 448 -39.00 -14.67 12.79
CA LYS A 448 -39.52 -16.06 12.90
C LYS A 448 -40.58 -16.37 11.83
N LYS A 449 -41.48 -15.43 11.58
CA LYS A 449 -42.56 -15.57 10.59
C LYS A 449 -42.03 -15.60 9.16
N TYR A 450 -40.99 -14.81 8.84
CA TYR A 450 -40.37 -14.83 7.51
C TYR A 450 -39.65 -16.15 7.27
N VAL A 451 -38.79 -16.55 8.20
CA VAL A 451 -37.88 -17.71 8.08
C VAL A 451 -38.65 -19.04 8.09
N LYS A 452 -39.57 -19.24 9.05
CA LYS A 452 -40.37 -20.48 9.16
C LYS A 452 -41.67 -20.44 8.35
N GLY A 453 -42.02 -19.28 7.77
CA GLY A 453 -43.27 -19.07 7.06
C GLY A 453 -43.23 -19.41 5.58
N LYS A 454 -44.15 -18.82 4.82
CA LYS A 454 -44.34 -19.12 3.38
C LYS A 454 -43.17 -18.62 2.53
N ASP A 455 -42.62 -17.45 2.84
CA ASP A 455 -41.59 -16.81 2.03
C ASP A 455 -40.25 -17.55 2.16
N GLY A 456 -39.80 -17.87 3.38
CA GLY A 456 -38.63 -18.72 3.58
C GLY A 456 -38.76 -20.11 2.93
N LYS A 457 -39.94 -20.75 3.05
CA LYS A 457 -40.22 -22.02 2.37
C LYS A 457 -40.21 -21.89 0.84
N ALA A 458 -40.72 -20.78 0.30
CA ALA A 458 -40.73 -20.54 -1.15
C ALA A 458 -39.31 -20.37 -1.70
N PHE A 459 -38.43 -19.65 -0.99
CA PHE A 459 -37.03 -19.51 -1.37
C PHE A 459 -36.32 -20.88 -1.45
N PHE A 460 -36.31 -21.65 -0.35
CA PHE A 460 -35.64 -22.96 -0.33
C PHE A 460 -36.27 -23.96 -1.31
N LYS A 461 -37.55 -23.84 -1.65
CA LYS A 461 -38.19 -24.63 -2.72
C LYS A 461 -37.72 -24.22 -4.12
N SER A 462 -37.36 -22.95 -4.32
CA SER A 462 -36.85 -22.44 -5.60
C SER A 462 -35.35 -22.69 -5.79
N LEU A 463 -34.61 -22.91 -4.71
CA LEU A 463 -33.17 -23.18 -4.74
C LEU A 463 -32.91 -24.51 -5.45
N SER A 464 -32.06 -24.46 -6.47
CA SER A 464 -31.69 -25.61 -7.28
C SER A 464 -30.21 -25.57 -7.66
N PHE A 465 -29.62 -26.75 -7.77
CA PHE A 465 -28.24 -26.97 -8.18
C PHE A 465 -28.21 -27.80 -9.45
N ALA A 466 -27.54 -27.32 -10.50
CA ALA A 466 -27.47 -28.00 -11.78
C ALA A 466 -26.56 -29.24 -11.71
N ASP A 467 -26.96 -30.32 -12.38
CA ASP A 467 -26.10 -31.51 -12.53
C ASP A 467 -24.94 -31.19 -13.50
N ARG A 468 -23.73 -31.10 -12.95
CA ARG A 468 -22.50 -30.79 -13.69
C ARG A 468 -22.10 -31.91 -14.66
N THR A 469 -22.53 -33.15 -14.43
CA THR A 469 -22.20 -34.30 -15.30
C THR A 469 -22.96 -34.29 -16.62
N GLN A 470 -24.08 -33.55 -16.69
CA GLN A 470 -24.91 -33.44 -17.89
C GLN A 470 -24.58 -32.21 -18.76
N LYS A 471 -23.69 -31.34 -18.29
CA LYS A 471 -23.26 -30.13 -19.01
C LYS A 471 -21.94 -30.38 -19.73
N GLU A 472 -21.77 -29.75 -20.89
CA GLU A 472 -20.51 -29.79 -21.64
C GLU A 472 -19.36 -29.22 -20.78
N GLY A 473 -18.24 -29.94 -20.71
CA GLY A 473 -17.04 -29.51 -19.97
C GLY A 473 -16.23 -28.40 -20.63
N LYS A 474 -16.82 -27.63 -21.54
CA LYS A 474 -16.13 -26.54 -22.23
C LYS A 474 -16.05 -25.32 -21.31
N VAL A 475 -14.84 -24.90 -20.96
CA VAL A 475 -14.60 -23.67 -20.19
C VAL A 475 -13.88 -22.63 -21.03
N ARG A 476 -14.15 -21.36 -20.70
CA ARG A 476 -13.50 -20.21 -21.32
C ARG A 476 -12.86 -19.35 -20.23
N LEU A 477 -11.57 -19.10 -20.37
CA LEU A 477 -10.79 -18.18 -19.56
C LEU A 477 -10.71 -16.86 -20.30
N GLU A 478 -11.68 -15.96 -20.09
CA GLU A 478 -11.74 -14.68 -20.81
C GLU A 478 -10.45 -13.84 -20.64
N ALA A 479 -9.94 -13.75 -19.41
CA ALA A 479 -8.71 -13.02 -19.10
C ALA A 479 -7.47 -13.56 -19.82
N ALA A 480 -7.37 -14.88 -19.96
CA ALA A 480 -6.29 -15.54 -20.69
C ALA A 480 -6.63 -15.73 -22.18
N GLN A 481 -7.83 -15.38 -22.65
CA GLN A 481 -8.31 -15.69 -24.01
C GLN A 481 -8.09 -17.17 -24.41
N LEU A 482 -8.41 -18.09 -23.50
CA LEU A 482 -8.27 -19.53 -23.71
C LEU A 482 -9.61 -20.24 -23.58
N GLU A 483 -9.71 -21.39 -24.23
CA GLU A 483 -10.72 -22.39 -23.96
C GLU A 483 -10.08 -23.74 -23.67
N ALA A 484 -10.75 -24.56 -22.87
CA ALA A 484 -10.33 -25.93 -22.58
C ALA A 484 -11.56 -26.84 -22.45
N LYS A 485 -11.37 -28.14 -22.68
CA LYS A 485 -12.44 -29.13 -22.58
C LYS A 485 -12.13 -30.13 -21.48
N PHE A 486 -12.91 -30.07 -20.42
CA PHE A 486 -12.95 -31.04 -19.34
C PHE A 486 -13.87 -32.23 -19.69
N PRO A 487 -13.75 -33.37 -19.00
CA PRO A 487 -14.67 -34.50 -19.18
C PRO A 487 -16.14 -34.14 -18.88
N ALA A 488 -16.38 -33.26 -17.90
CA ALA A 488 -17.67 -32.64 -17.61
C ALA A 488 -17.46 -31.23 -17.04
N ALA A 489 -18.54 -30.51 -16.70
CA ALA A 489 -18.43 -29.12 -16.23
C ALA A 489 -17.62 -29.01 -14.91
N PRO A 490 -16.44 -28.35 -14.91
CA PRO A 490 -15.54 -28.29 -13.76
C PRO A 490 -16.03 -27.31 -12.70
N TRP A 491 -15.75 -27.63 -11.42
CA TRP A 491 -15.92 -26.73 -10.28
C TRP A 491 -15.07 -25.47 -10.49
N THR A 492 -15.60 -24.31 -10.15
CA THR A 492 -14.90 -23.03 -10.28
C THR A 492 -14.94 -22.27 -8.97
N SER A 493 -13.79 -21.72 -8.56
CA SER A 493 -13.67 -20.84 -7.39
C SER A 493 -14.00 -19.37 -7.71
N THR A 494 -14.20 -19.02 -8.97
CA THR A 494 -14.26 -17.61 -9.40
C THR A 494 -15.67 -17.19 -9.74
N VAL A 495 -16.25 -16.44 -8.82
CA VAL A 495 -17.46 -15.64 -9.01
C VAL A 495 -17.03 -14.17 -9.02
N ILE A 496 -17.47 -13.39 -10.01
CA ILE A 496 -17.09 -11.99 -10.32
C ILE A 496 -16.64 -11.14 -9.12
N GLY A 497 -15.50 -10.45 -9.15
CA GLY A 497 -15.24 -9.32 -8.23
C GLY A 497 -14.18 -9.52 -7.15
N GLY A 498 -13.56 -10.70 -7.05
CA GLY A 498 -12.21 -10.82 -6.50
C GLY A 498 -11.21 -10.28 -7.52
N GLY A 499 -10.35 -9.38 -7.10
CA GLY A 499 -9.39 -8.70 -7.96
C GLY A 499 -8.54 -9.60 -8.84
N TYR A 500 -8.36 -9.18 -10.11
CA TYR A 500 -7.36 -9.66 -11.07
C TYR A 500 -7.27 -11.17 -11.30
N GLY A 501 -7.80 -11.65 -12.43
CA GLY A 501 -7.24 -12.79 -13.16
C GLY A 501 -7.13 -14.18 -12.53
N GLU A 502 -7.60 -14.43 -11.31
CA GLU A 502 -7.47 -15.74 -10.66
C GLU A 502 -8.65 -16.64 -11.00
N ASN A 503 -8.46 -17.49 -12.01
CA ASN A 503 -9.42 -18.52 -12.36
C ASN A 503 -8.86 -19.87 -11.97
N THR A 504 -9.60 -20.65 -11.19
CA THR A 504 -9.31 -22.07 -10.97
C THR A 504 -10.51 -22.89 -11.39
N TYR A 505 -10.27 -23.86 -12.27
CA TYR A 505 -11.21 -24.89 -12.67
C TYR A 505 -10.67 -26.25 -12.25
N LEU A 506 -11.45 -27.00 -11.49
CA LEU A 506 -11.12 -28.33 -10.99
C LEU A 506 -12.24 -29.30 -11.33
N TYR A 507 -11.92 -30.46 -11.88
CA TYR A 507 -12.89 -31.54 -12.08
C TYR A 507 -12.31 -32.88 -11.66
N ASN A 508 -13.13 -33.65 -10.97
CA ASN A 508 -12.97 -35.07 -10.73
C ASN A 508 -14.36 -35.63 -10.42
N LYS A 509 -14.61 -36.87 -10.81
CA LYS A 509 -15.90 -37.54 -10.64
C LYS A 509 -16.09 -38.02 -9.20
N ASP A 510 -15.04 -38.58 -8.62
CA ASP A 510 -14.96 -39.11 -7.26
C ASP A 510 -13.49 -39.12 -6.77
N VAL A 511 -13.25 -39.65 -5.58
CA VAL A 511 -11.91 -39.73 -4.95
C VAL A 511 -10.94 -40.67 -5.67
N LYS A 512 -11.43 -41.63 -6.49
CA LYS A 512 -10.60 -42.59 -7.23
C LYS A 512 -10.37 -42.17 -8.67
N SER A 513 -11.13 -41.22 -9.18
CA SER A 513 -11.01 -40.70 -10.53
C SER A 513 -9.85 -39.72 -10.71
N ASN A 514 -9.42 -39.54 -11.95
CA ASN A 514 -8.44 -38.51 -12.32
C ASN A 514 -8.93 -37.12 -11.92
N SER A 515 -8.00 -36.27 -11.50
CA SER A 515 -8.27 -34.85 -11.21
C SER A 515 -7.69 -33.97 -12.31
N TYR A 516 -8.52 -33.14 -12.91
CA TYR A 516 -8.19 -32.24 -14.01
C TYR A 516 -8.22 -30.81 -13.47
N ILE A 517 -7.15 -30.05 -13.70
CA ILE A 517 -6.97 -28.71 -13.14
C ILE A 517 -6.56 -27.76 -14.24
N LEU A 518 -7.22 -26.60 -14.30
CA LEU A 518 -6.81 -25.47 -15.11
C LEU A 518 -6.85 -24.21 -14.27
N MET A 519 -5.71 -23.56 -14.10
CA MET A 519 -5.57 -22.31 -13.36
C MET A 519 -5.00 -21.22 -14.25
N ALA A 520 -5.50 -20.01 -14.10
CA ALA A 520 -4.88 -18.80 -14.63
C ALA A 520 -4.72 -17.79 -13.48
N ARG A 521 -3.59 -17.09 -13.45
CA ARG A 521 -3.33 -15.98 -12.53
C ARG A 521 -2.76 -14.82 -13.33
N GLU A 522 -3.42 -13.67 -13.29
CA GLU A 522 -2.87 -12.44 -13.89
C GLU A 522 -1.70 -11.92 -13.05
N ILE A 523 -0.58 -11.64 -13.72
CA ILE A 523 0.58 -11.01 -13.10
C ILE A 523 0.46 -9.50 -13.31
N ILE A 524 0.26 -8.77 -12.22
CA ILE A 524 -0.04 -7.33 -12.25
C ILE A 524 1.25 -6.51 -12.35
N ASP A 525 2.33 -6.97 -11.71
CA ASP A 525 3.61 -6.28 -11.58
C ASP A 525 4.67 -6.90 -12.50
N ILE A 526 4.52 -6.68 -13.81
CA ILE A 526 5.46 -7.16 -14.84
C ILE A 526 6.65 -6.18 -14.98
N ASP A 527 6.76 -5.15 -14.12
CA ASP A 527 7.92 -4.24 -14.11
C ASP A 527 9.22 -4.95 -13.69
N ASP A 528 9.14 -6.21 -13.27
CA ASP A 528 10.27 -7.10 -13.15
C ASP A 528 10.53 -7.85 -14.45
N TYR A 529 11.59 -7.40 -15.11
CA TYR A 529 12.31 -7.99 -16.24
C TYR A 529 12.85 -9.42 -15.94
N THR A 530 12.02 -10.28 -15.35
CA THR A 530 12.31 -11.66 -14.98
C THR A 530 12.05 -12.56 -16.18
N PRO A 531 13.01 -13.40 -16.61
CA PRO A 531 12.81 -14.31 -17.73
C PRO A 531 11.58 -15.20 -17.56
N ASP A 532 10.89 -15.49 -18.66
CA ASP A 532 9.65 -16.26 -18.64
C ASP A 532 9.85 -17.64 -18.02
N THR A 533 10.98 -18.29 -18.30
CA THR A 533 11.33 -19.61 -17.74
C THR A 533 11.39 -19.60 -16.22
N THR A 534 11.88 -18.52 -15.61
CA THR A 534 11.91 -18.36 -14.15
C THR A 534 10.50 -18.24 -13.58
N GLN A 535 9.65 -17.45 -14.23
CA GLN A 535 8.26 -17.25 -13.79
C GLN A 535 7.42 -18.55 -13.95
N LEU A 536 7.62 -19.29 -15.04
CA LEU A 536 6.97 -20.60 -15.24
C LEU A 536 7.45 -21.65 -14.21
N ARG A 537 8.74 -21.65 -13.86
CA ARG A 537 9.28 -22.50 -12.78
C ARG A 537 8.64 -22.16 -11.45
N PHE A 538 8.60 -20.87 -11.09
CA PHE A 538 7.95 -20.41 -9.86
C PHE A 538 6.49 -20.89 -9.79
N ALA A 539 5.74 -20.77 -10.87
CA ALA A 539 4.34 -21.19 -10.91
C ALA A 539 4.18 -22.70 -10.63
N LEU A 540 5.04 -23.54 -11.21
CA LEU A 540 5.01 -24.99 -10.94
C LEU A 540 5.54 -25.36 -9.55
N THR A 541 6.54 -24.64 -9.04
CA THR A 541 7.02 -24.77 -7.65
C THR A 541 5.90 -24.47 -6.67
N SER A 542 5.16 -23.37 -6.89
CA SER A 542 3.99 -23.01 -6.10
C SER A 542 2.92 -24.12 -6.19
N PHE A 543 2.56 -24.55 -7.39
CA PHE A 543 1.56 -25.61 -7.58
C PHE A 543 1.92 -26.93 -6.88
N ARG A 544 3.20 -27.30 -6.82
CA ARG A 544 3.67 -28.51 -6.10
C ARG A 544 3.25 -28.52 -4.63
N TYR A 545 3.17 -27.37 -3.98
CA TYR A 545 2.77 -27.30 -2.57
C TYR A 545 1.31 -27.69 -2.34
N THR A 546 0.49 -27.83 -3.40
CA THR A 546 -0.92 -28.26 -3.32
C THR A 546 -1.08 -29.51 -2.46
N ASN A 547 -0.23 -30.53 -2.65
CA ASN A 547 -0.25 -31.74 -1.82
C ASN A 547 1.18 -32.31 -1.66
N GLU A 548 2.15 -31.41 -1.51
CA GLU A 548 3.58 -31.73 -1.41
C GLU A 548 4.07 -32.69 -2.52
N PHE A 549 3.73 -32.40 -3.78
CA PHE A 549 4.07 -33.27 -4.89
C PHE A 549 5.59 -33.46 -5.03
N LYS A 550 6.08 -34.69 -5.05
CA LYS A 550 7.52 -34.97 -5.25
C LYS A 550 7.89 -34.77 -6.72
N PHE A 551 8.82 -33.87 -7.00
CA PHE A 551 9.30 -33.63 -8.35
C PHE A 551 10.00 -34.88 -8.92
N VAL A 552 9.76 -35.21 -10.20
CA VAL A 552 10.39 -36.34 -10.89
C VAL A 552 11.22 -35.86 -12.08
N SER A 553 10.61 -35.10 -12.99
CA SER A 553 11.29 -34.63 -14.20
C SER A 553 10.69 -33.34 -14.74
N ALA A 554 11.46 -32.62 -15.55
CA ALA A 554 11.04 -31.43 -16.27
C ALA A 554 11.36 -31.56 -17.76
N SER A 555 10.47 -31.02 -18.59
CA SER A 555 10.65 -30.90 -20.04
C SER A 555 10.06 -29.58 -20.53
N TYR A 556 10.45 -29.16 -21.74
CA TYR A 556 9.86 -27.99 -22.39
C TYR A 556 8.99 -28.43 -23.57
N ASP A 557 7.80 -27.86 -23.65
CA ASP A 557 6.86 -28.03 -24.75
C ASP A 557 6.49 -26.68 -25.38
N ASN A 558 5.64 -26.70 -26.40
CA ASN A 558 5.07 -25.50 -27.00
C ASN A 558 3.54 -25.58 -26.94
N VAL A 559 2.91 -24.55 -26.39
CA VAL A 559 1.46 -24.41 -26.29
C VAL A 559 1.06 -23.10 -26.96
N LEU A 560 0.24 -23.19 -28.01
CA LEU A 560 -0.24 -22.03 -28.77
C LEU A 560 0.89 -21.10 -29.24
N GLY A 561 2.01 -21.69 -29.68
CA GLY A 561 3.18 -20.94 -30.17
C GLY A 561 4.08 -20.35 -29.09
N ARG A 562 3.85 -20.68 -27.80
CA ARG A 562 4.66 -20.23 -26.67
C ARG A 562 5.36 -21.37 -25.97
N LYS A 563 6.57 -21.09 -25.48
CA LYS A 563 7.33 -22.03 -24.65
C LYS A 563 6.54 -22.32 -23.38
N ALA A 564 6.37 -23.60 -23.10
CA ALA A 564 5.73 -24.12 -21.92
C ALA A 564 6.74 -24.99 -21.14
N LEU A 565 6.63 -24.98 -19.83
CA LEU A 565 7.40 -25.85 -18.95
C LEU A 565 6.46 -26.92 -18.43
N THR A 566 6.80 -28.20 -18.66
CA THR A 566 6.03 -29.34 -18.19
C THR A 566 6.83 -30.10 -17.14
N TRP A 567 6.23 -30.33 -15.98
CA TRP A 567 6.74 -31.16 -14.90
C TRP A 567 5.93 -32.45 -14.77
N GLU A 568 6.65 -33.52 -14.46
CA GLU A 568 6.09 -34.73 -13.90
C GLU A 568 6.46 -34.80 -12.43
N CYS A 569 5.47 -35.08 -11.59
CA CYS A 569 5.61 -35.20 -10.14
C CYS A 569 4.86 -36.45 -9.63
N LYS A 570 5.03 -36.76 -8.36
CA LYS A 570 4.35 -37.85 -7.65
C LYS A 570 3.59 -37.34 -6.43
N THR A 571 2.39 -37.84 -6.18
CA THR A 571 1.68 -37.58 -4.92
C THR A 571 2.28 -38.40 -3.77
N LYS A 572 1.82 -38.18 -2.53
CA LYS A 572 2.18 -39.02 -1.36
C LYS A 572 1.80 -40.49 -1.57
N ASP A 573 0.77 -40.76 -2.38
CA ASP A 573 0.28 -42.08 -2.74
C ASP A 573 0.88 -42.63 -4.05
N GLU A 574 2.00 -42.06 -4.51
CA GLU A 574 2.74 -42.47 -5.73
C GLU A 574 1.97 -42.32 -7.07
N GLU A 575 0.85 -41.58 -7.06
CA GLU A 575 0.09 -41.22 -8.26
C GLU A 575 0.88 -40.23 -9.12
N THR A 576 0.78 -40.35 -10.45
CA THR A 576 1.50 -39.44 -11.35
C THR A 576 0.76 -38.11 -11.50
N VAL A 577 1.46 -37.00 -11.27
CA VAL A 577 0.96 -35.65 -11.53
C VAL A 577 1.69 -35.11 -12.76
N LYS A 578 0.94 -34.75 -13.79
CA LYS A 578 1.48 -34.06 -14.97
C LYS A 578 1.00 -32.62 -14.95
N ALA A 579 1.90 -31.64 -14.88
CA ALA A 579 1.56 -30.23 -14.81
C ALA A 579 2.37 -29.44 -15.82
N ARG A 580 1.75 -28.51 -16.56
CA ARG A 580 2.46 -27.58 -17.43
C ARG A 580 2.06 -26.14 -17.16
N ALA A 581 3.04 -25.26 -17.16
CA ALA A 581 2.87 -23.82 -17.02
C ALA A 581 3.27 -23.12 -18.32
N PHE A 582 2.46 -22.16 -18.76
CA PHE A 582 2.75 -21.33 -19.93
C PHE A 582 2.08 -19.96 -19.83
N TRP A 583 2.59 -18.99 -20.59
CA TRP A 583 2.03 -17.66 -20.65
C TRP A 583 0.88 -17.56 -21.64
N ARG A 584 -0.16 -16.78 -21.29
CA ARG A 584 -1.14 -16.32 -22.25
C ARG A 584 -1.77 -15.00 -21.81
N GLY A 585 -1.72 -13.99 -22.68
CA GLY A 585 -2.05 -12.62 -22.29
C GLY A 585 -1.16 -12.21 -21.10
N ARG A 586 -1.76 -11.61 -20.07
CA ARG A 586 -1.07 -11.27 -18.82
C ARG A 586 -1.11 -12.37 -17.76
N SER A 587 -1.54 -13.58 -18.12
CA SER A 587 -1.72 -14.68 -17.18
C SER A 587 -0.66 -15.76 -17.34
N ILE A 588 -0.15 -16.27 -16.22
CA ILE A 588 0.46 -17.60 -16.20
C ILE A 588 -0.67 -18.61 -16.03
N VAL A 589 -0.69 -19.60 -16.91
CA VAL A 589 -1.69 -20.65 -16.95
C VAL A 589 -1.04 -21.96 -16.55
N ILE A 590 -1.61 -22.65 -15.56
CA ILE A 590 -1.25 -24.02 -15.19
C ILE A 590 -2.35 -24.95 -15.67
N GLN A 591 -1.95 -25.96 -16.46
CA GLN A 591 -2.79 -27.09 -16.79
C GLN A 591 -2.20 -28.33 -16.13
N ALA A 592 -2.97 -29.03 -15.30
CA ALA A 592 -2.48 -30.22 -14.60
C ALA A 592 -3.50 -31.36 -14.57
N VAL A 593 -2.99 -32.58 -14.49
CA VAL A 593 -3.76 -33.80 -14.26
C VAL A 593 -3.09 -34.66 -13.20
N ILE A 594 -3.84 -35.10 -12.20
CA ILE A 594 -3.45 -36.19 -11.30
C ILE A 594 -4.04 -37.49 -11.87
N VAL A 595 -3.17 -38.40 -12.28
CA VAL A 595 -3.50 -39.64 -12.98
C VAL A 595 -3.61 -40.78 -11.98
N ARG A 596 -4.85 -41.24 -11.78
CA ARG A 596 -5.22 -42.42 -10.97
C ARG A 596 -5.60 -43.61 -11.84
N ALA A 597 -6.08 -43.34 -13.05
CA ALA A 597 -6.38 -44.32 -14.08
C ALA A 597 -6.03 -43.75 -15.46
N ASP A 598 -5.17 -44.44 -16.21
CA ASP A 598 -4.88 -44.07 -17.59
C ASP A 598 -6.14 -44.21 -18.48
N GLY A 599 -6.30 -43.31 -19.44
CA GLY A 599 -7.44 -43.34 -20.37
C GLY A 599 -7.45 -42.21 -21.39
N GLU A 600 -8.31 -42.32 -22.40
CA GLU A 600 -8.44 -41.34 -23.50
C GLU A 600 -8.79 -39.93 -23.01
N GLU A 601 -9.50 -39.81 -21.88
CA GLU A 601 -9.91 -38.53 -21.28
C GLU A 601 -8.71 -37.67 -20.83
N VAL A 602 -7.62 -38.30 -20.37
CA VAL A 602 -6.38 -37.58 -19.97
C VAL A 602 -5.76 -36.90 -21.19
N THR A 603 -5.60 -37.65 -22.28
CA THR A 603 -5.07 -37.13 -23.55
C THR A 603 -5.98 -36.08 -24.16
N ALA A 604 -7.30 -36.29 -24.12
CA ALA A 604 -8.28 -35.34 -24.62
C ALA A 604 -8.21 -34.00 -23.88
N PHE A 605 -8.17 -34.00 -22.54
CA PHE A 605 -8.00 -32.78 -21.76
C PHE A 605 -6.66 -32.11 -22.05
N TRP A 606 -5.55 -32.87 -22.03
CA TRP A 606 -4.20 -32.35 -22.26
C TRP A 606 -4.08 -31.59 -23.59
N ASN A 607 -4.73 -32.11 -24.64
CA ASN A 607 -4.72 -31.52 -25.97
C ASN A 607 -5.85 -30.52 -26.25
N SER A 608 -6.78 -30.31 -25.29
CA SER A 608 -7.97 -29.48 -25.51
C SER A 608 -7.74 -27.96 -25.39
N VAL A 609 -6.63 -27.54 -24.80
CA VAL A 609 -6.37 -26.11 -24.55
C VAL A 609 -6.13 -25.39 -25.87
N GLY A 610 -7.03 -24.46 -26.19
CA GLY A 610 -7.06 -23.71 -27.44
C GLY A 610 -7.22 -22.20 -27.21
N ALA A 611 -6.97 -21.41 -28.25
CA ALA A 611 -7.28 -19.99 -28.23
C ALA A 611 -8.80 -19.79 -28.32
N SER A 612 -9.35 -18.90 -27.50
CA SER A 612 -10.76 -18.52 -27.56
C SER A 612 -10.95 -17.33 -28.52
N PRO A 613 -12.06 -17.26 -29.29
CA PRO A 613 -12.36 -16.11 -30.15
C PRO A 613 -12.60 -14.84 -29.32
N GLU A 614 -12.05 -13.72 -29.76
CA GLU A 614 -12.23 -12.42 -29.11
C GLU A 614 -13.69 -11.98 -29.13
N SER A 615 -14.14 -11.40 -28.02
CA SER A 615 -15.43 -10.68 -27.97
C SER A 615 -15.32 -9.36 -28.74
N SER A 616 -16.32 -9.01 -29.56
CA SER A 616 -16.35 -7.73 -30.26
C SER A 616 -16.28 -6.55 -29.27
N LYS A 617 -15.29 -5.67 -29.42
CA LYS A 617 -15.09 -4.48 -28.57
C LYS A 617 -15.57 -3.22 -29.31
N GLU A 618 -16.40 -2.41 -28.65
CA GLU A 618 -16.82 -1.10 -29.17
C GLU A 618 -15.93 0.01 -28.58
N TYR A 619 -15.17 0.70 -29.42
CA TYR A 619 -14.29 1.81 -29.00
C TYR A 619 -15.02 3.14 -29.09
N ARG A 620 -15.06 3.87 -27.98
CA ARG A 620 -15.70 5.19 -27.89
C ARG A 620 -14.67 6.28 -27.68
N MET A 621 -14.94 7.44 -28.27
CA MET A 621 -14.11 8.63 -28.05
C MET A 621 -14.37 9.18 -26.65
N VAL A 622 -13.31 9.36 -25.87
CA VAL A 622 -13.36 9.94 -24.52
C VAL A 622 -12.61 11.27 -24.51
N SER A 623 -13.19 12.25 -23.82
CA SER A 623 -12.55 13.51 -23.46
C SER A 623 -12.23 13.49 -21.97
N ASP A 624 -10.96 13.30 -21.64
CA ASP A 624 -10.48 13.19 -20.26
C ASP A 624 -9.98 14.57 -19.79
N THR A 625 -10.79 15.23 -18.96
CA THR A 625 -10.49 16.55 -18.37
C THR A 625 -9.38 16.50 -17.33
N VAL A 626 -9.12 15.32 -16.74
CA VAL A 626 -8.05 15.13 -15.74
C VAL A 626 -6.71 15.13 -16.46
N LEU A 627 -6.60 14.30 -17.50
CA LEU A 627 -5.41 14.22 -18.33
C LEU A 627 -5.30 15.37 -19.33
N CYS A 628 -6.36 16.15 -19.58
CA CYS A 628 -6.40 17.16 -20.64
C CYS A 628 -6.10 16.55 -22.03
N ALA A 629 -6.71 15.41 -22.34
CA ALA A 629 -6.50 14.70 -23.60
C ALA A 629 -7.78 14.03 -24.10
N ASN A 630 -7.85 13.78 -25.40
CA ASN A 630 -8.85 12.91 -26.00
C ASN A 630 -8.22 11.58 -26.41
N TYR A 631 -8.90 10.46 -26.22
CA TYR A 631 -8.43 9.13 -26.66
C TYR A 631 -9.58 8.14 -26.77
N LYS A 632 -9.46 7.14 -27.65
CA LYS A 632 -10.47 6.09 -27.83
C LYS A 632 -10.17 4.95 -26.87
N THR A 633 -11.21 4.50 -26.17
CA THR A 633 -11.12 3.39 -25.22
C THR A 633 -12.44 2.61 -25.21
N ILE A 634 -12.39 1.40 -24.65
CA ILE A 634 -13.55 0.55 -24.38
C ILE A 634 -14.19 0.87 -23.02
N ASP A 635 -13.44 1.49 -22.11
CA ASP A 635 -13.88 1.83 -20.76
C ASP A 635 -13.97 3.36 -20.56
N THR A 636 -15.17 3.82 -20.18
CA THR A 636 -15.42 5.24 -19.87
C THR A 636 -15.45 5.54 -18.37
N SER A 637 -15.35 4.50 -17.52
CA SER A 637 -15.49 4.58 -16.07
C SER A 637 -14.21 4.99 -15.35
N SER A 638 -13.03 4.65 -15.89
CA SER A 638 -11.69 5.10 -15.44
C SER A 638 -11.53 6.62 -15.32
N ILE A 639 -12.35 7.43 -16.00
CA ILE A 639 -12.34 8.90 -15.88
C ILE A 639 -12.70 9.35 -14.44
N ARG A 640 -13.62 8.65 -13.76
CA ARG A 640 -13.99 8.98 -12.37
C ARG A 640 -12.82 8.78 -11.41
N VAL A 641 -11.99 7.75 -11.62
CA VAL A 641 -10.83 7.46 -10.75
C VAL A 641 -9.73 8.51 -10.90
N GLY A 642 -9.43 8.92 -12.13
CA GLY A 642 -8.53 10.04 -12.37
C GLY A 642 -9.03 11.34 -11.72
N TYR A 643 -10.35 11.57 -11.74
CA TYR A 643 -10.97 12.74 -11.12
C TYR A 643 -10.86 12.72 -9.58
N LEU A 644 -10.98 11.54 -8.97
CA LEU A 644 -10.78 11.34 -7.54
C LEU A 644 -9.32 11.56 -7.12
N ASN A 645 -8.35 11.00 -7.86
CA ASN A 645 -6.92 11.28 -7.64
C ASN A 645 -6.60 12.77 -7.85
N TYR A 646 -7.30 13.44 -8.75
CA TYR A 646 -7.21 14.89 -8.95
C TYR A 646 -7.73 15.68 -7.76
N LEU A 647 -8.87 15.30 -7.16
CA LEU A 647 -9.37 15.92 -5.92
C LEU A 647 -8.44 15.66 -4.72
N LEU A 648 -7.75 14.51 -4.71
CA LEU A 648 -6.79 14.11 -3.67
C LEU A 648 -5.43 14.82 -3.78
N GLY A 649 -5.12 15.47 -4.91
CA GLY A 649 -3.78 16.01 -5.20
C GLY A 649 -3.78 17.52 -5.43
N ASN A 650 -3.69 18.31 -4.36
CA ASN A 650 -3.65 19.78 -4.43
C ASN A 650 -2.33 20.38 -4.98
N ASP A 651 -1.32 19.57 -5.29
CA ASP A 651 -0.02 20.04 -5.80
C ASP A 651 -0.03 20.44 -7.28
N TRP A 652 -1.12 20.18 -8.02
CA TRP A 652 -1.18 20.44 -9.44
C TRP A 652 -1.03 21.92 -9.83
N LEU A 653 -1.34 22.89 -8.97
CA LEU A 653 -1.25 24.30 -9.39
C LEU A 653 0.21 24.82 -9.46
N GLU A 654 1.14 24.18 -8.76
CA GLU A 654 2.52 24.65 -8.60
C GLU A 654 3.58 23.68 -9.14
N GLY A 655 3.17 22.74 -9.99
CA GLY A 655 4.03 21.73 -10.59
C GLY A 655 3.75 20.36 -10.01
N GLY A 656 3.40 19.40 -10.87
CA GLY A 656 2.97 18.10 -10.40
C GLY A 656 2.62 17.14 -11.53
N SER A 657 2.13 15.96 -11.15
CA SER A 657 1.73 14.92 -12.09
C SER A 657 0.31 14.44 -11.82
N ARG A 658 -0.49 14.31 -12.86
CA ARG A 658 -1.78 13.60 -12.84
C ARG A 658 -1.60 12.30 -13.57
N ASN A 659 -2.23 11.25 -13.08
CA ASN A 659 -2.23 9.95 -13.72
C ASN A 659 -3.63 9.37 -13.81
N ASN A 660 -3.89 8.67 -14.90
CA ASN A 660 -5.05 7.83 -15.05
C ASN A 660 -4.61 6.48 -15.63
N THR A 661 -5.32 5.41 -15.25
CA THR A 661 -5.09 4.06 -15.80
C THR A 661 -6.33 3.66 -16.56
N ILE A 662 -6.17 3.47 -17.87
CA ILE A 662 -7.22 3.03 -18.78
C ILE A 662 -7.16 1.50 -18.84
N ASP A 663 -8.24 0.85 -18.38
CA ASP A 663 -8.36 -0.61 -18.34
C ASP A 663 -8.45 -1.18 -19.77
N GLY A 664 -7.57 -2.12 -20.09
CA GLY A 664 -7.54 -2.76 -21.41
C GLY A 664 -8.59 -3.85 -21.62
N HIS A 665 -9.16 -4.37 -20.52
CA HIS A 665 -10.01 -5.53 -20.39
C HIS A 665 -9.52 -6.82 -21.10
N PHE A 666 -9.67 -7.96 -20.42
CA PHE A 666 -9.59 -9.31 -21.00
C PHE A 666 -8.28 -9.59 -21.78
N GLY A 667 -7.15 -9.52 -21.07
CA GLY A 667 -5.84 -9.90 -21.61
C GLY A 667 -5.09 -8.79 -22.35
N ALA A 668 -5.73 -7.66 -22.67
CA ALA A 668 -5.02 -6.45 -23.09
C ALA A 668 -4.41 -5.74 -21.87
N SER A 669 -3.23 -5.17 -22.04
CA SER A 669 -2.56 -4.44 -20.97
C SER A 669 -3.21 -3.09 -20.71
N ASP A 670 -3.37 -2.77 -19.43
CA ASP A 670 -3.73 -1.44 -18.98
C ASP A 670 -2.76 -0.39 -19.50
N ILE A 671 -3.30 0.75 -19.91
CA ILE A 671 -2.52 1.89 -20.34
C ILE A 671 -2.53 2.92 -19.21
N SER A 672 -1.36 3.15 -18.62
CA SER A 672 -1.16 4.22 -17.65
C SER A 672 -0.75 5.49 -18.40
N VAL A 673 -1.46 6.58 -18.20
CA VAL A 673 -1.08 7.90 -18.72
C VAL A 673 -0.79 8.81 -17.56
N ARG A 674 0.40 9.40 -17.54
CA ARG A 674 0.81 10.43 -16.60
C ARG A 674 1.02 11.74 -17.35
N LEU A 675 0.28 12.79 -17.02
CA LEU A 675 0.59 14.15 -17.42
C LEU A 675 1.40 14.81 -16.31
N SER A 676 2.62 15.22 -16.60
CA SER A 676 3.44 16.05 -15.72
C SER A 676 3.53 17.47 -16.29
N HIS A 677 3.38 18.50 -15.47
CA HIS A 677 3.67 19.88 -15.85
C HIS A 677 4.67 20.50 -14.87
N PRO A 678 5.51 21.45 -15.29
CA PRO A 678 6.42 22.12 -14.40
C PRO A 678 5.63 23.13 -13.57
N SER A 679 6.22 23.56 -12.46
CA SER A 679 5.73 24.74 -11.76
C SER A 679 5.65 25.94 -12.71
N ARG A 680 4.74 26.87 -12.42
CA ARG A 680 4.76 28.21 -13.03
C ARG A 680 6.11 28.94 -12.85
N TYR A 681 6.89 28.55 -11.83
CA TYR A 681 8.24 29.09 -11.59
C TYR A 681 9.38 28.24 -12.20
N GLY A 682 9.06 27.04 -12.70
CA GLY A 682 10.01 26.11 -13.29
C GLY A 682 10.41 26.50 -14.72
N ASN A 683 11.58 26.04 -15.17
CA ASN A 683 12.03 26.23 -16.55
C ASN A 683 11.20 25.34 -17.51
N PRO A 684 10.92 25.74 -18.76
CA PRO A 684 10.22 24.89 -19.73
C PRO A 684 10.96 23.57 -19.91
N PHE A 685 10.24 22.47 -20.04
CA PHE A 685 10.78 21.12 -20.20
C PHE A 685 11.94 21.07 -21.20
N ASP A 686 13.16 20.90 -20.69
CA ASP A 686 14.25 20.44 -21.54
C ASP A 686 14.07 18.95 -21.80
N SER A 687 13.98 18.59 -23.07
CA SER A 687 13.82 17.20 -23.52
C SER A 687 14.99 16.30 -23.16
N THR A 688 16.17 16.86 -22.90
CA THR A 688 17.38 16.12 -22.49
C THR A 688 17.35 15.80 -21.00
N TYR A 689 17.11 16.79 -20.14
CA TYR A 689 17.10 16.63 -18.67
C TYR A 689 16.19 15.50 -18.17
N PHE A 690 14.91 15.49 -18.57
CA PHE A 690 13.95 14.47 -18.09
C PHE A 690 14.20 13.09 -18.73
N TYR A 691 14.84 13.07 -19.89
CA TYR A 691 15.23 11.82 -20.53
C TYR A 691 16.40 11.16 -19.78
N ASP A 692 17.39 11.96 -19.36
CA ASP A 692 18.51 11.48 -18.56
C ASP A 692 18.01 11.00 -17.20
N GLU A 693 17.12 11.77 -16.55
CA GLU A 693 16.47 11.37 -15.29
C GLU A 693 15.68 10.05 -15.40
N GLU A 694 14.90 9.85 -16.47
CA GLU A 694 14.20 8.57 -16.69
C GLU A 694 15.17 7.42 -17.04
N SER A 695 16.24 7.68 -17.80
CA SER A 695 17.25 6.66 -18.12
C SER A 695 18.01 6.21 -16.87
N ASP A 696 18.38 7.17 -16.01
CA ASP A 696 19.10 6.96 -14.75
C ASP A 696 18.20 6.27 -13.72
N PHE A 697 16.93 6.69 -13.60
CA PHE A 697 15.97 6.10 -12.67
C PHE A 697 15.77 4.59 -12.89
N TYR A 698 15.79 4.13 -14.15
CA TYR A 698 15.65 2.70 -14.47
C TYR A 698 16.98 1.93 -14.49
N GLY A 699 18.10 2.58 -14.17
CA GLY A 699 19.43 1.96 -14.10
C GLY A 699 19.84 1.30 -15.41
N VAL A 700 19.38 1.83 -16.55
CA VAL A 700 19.42 1.16 -17.86
C VAL A 700 20.85 0.84 -18.31
N ASP A 701 21.83 1.63 -17.85
CA ASP A 701 23.24 1.45 -18.19
C ASP A 701 23.98 0.51 -17.21
N THR A 702 23.35 0.10 -16.11
CA THR A 702 23.94 -0.78 -15.07
C THR A 702 23.41 -2.22 -15.09
N LEU A 703 22.35 -2.49 -15.86
CA LEU A 703 21.67 -3.78 -15.91
C LEU A 703 21.70 -4.32 -17.34
N ASP A 704 21.98 -5.61 -17.53
CA ASP A 704 22.02 -6.32 -18.83
C ASP A 704 20.64 -6.37 -19.56
N ARG A 705 19.98 -5.23 -19.78
CA ARG A 705 18.64 -5.10 -20.36
C ARG A 705 18.71 -4.67 -21.82
N ILE A 706 17.84 -5.22 -22.68
CA ILE A 706 17.68 -4.72 -24.04
C ILE A 706 16.78 -3.49 -23.99
N THR A 707 17.33 -2.36 -24.46
CA THR A 707 16.58 -1.12 -24.63
C THR A 707 16.53 -0.75 -26.10
N PHE A 708 15.33 -0.76 -26.68
CA PHE A 708 15.09 -0.15 -27.99
C PHE A 708 14.66 1.31 -27.79
N ARG A 709 15.28 2.21 -28.56
CA ARG A 709 15.03 3.64 -28.50
C ARG A 709 14.68 4.14 -29.90
N SER A 710 13.52 4.77 -30.06
CA SER A 710 13.22 5.47 -31.30
C SER A 710 14.02 6.78 -31.38
N PRO A 711 14.36 7.27 -32.58
CA PRO A 711 14.71 8.68 -32.73
C PRO A 711 13.53 9.55 -32.26
N VAL A 712 13.81 10.79 -31.86
CA VAL A 712 12.75 11.77 -31.57
C VAL A 712 12.03 12.09 -32.87
N THR A 713 10.74 11.77 -32.92
CA THR A 713 9.88 12.05 -34.08
C THR A 713 8.88 13.16 -33.76
N ARG A 714 8.06 13.55 -34.74
CA ARG A 714 6.95 14.48 -34.54
C ARG A 714 5.65 13.84 -34.96
N THR A 715 4.64 13.96 -34.10
CA THR A 715 3.25 13.58 -34.41
C THR A 715 2.42 14.86 -34.36
N GLY A 716 2.00 15.34 -35.53
CA GLY A 716 1.46 16.70 -35.67
C GLY A 716 2.50 17.75 -35.28
N LYS A 717 2.20 18.57 -34.27
CA LYS A 717 3.12 19.60 -33.74
C LYS A 717 3.92 19.17 -32.51
N TYR A 718 3.62 18.00 -31.94
CA TYR A 718 4.25 17.53 -30.71
C TYR A 718 5.50 16.71 -31.02
N ARG A 719 6.53 16.83 -30.16
CA ARG A 719 7.68 15.92 -30.19
C ARG A 719 7.28 14.63 -29.48
N VAL A 720 7.72 13.50 -30.02
CA VAL A 720 7.40 12.16 -29.50
C VAL A 720 8.66 11.31 -29.44
N LYS A 721 8.82 10.52 -28.38
CA LYS A 721 9.89 9.53 -28.24
C LYS A 721 9.34 8.26 -27.61
N ASP A 722 9.70 7.12 -28.19
CA ASP A 722 9.34 5.80 -27.70
C ASP A 722 10.54 5.13 -27.06
N LEU A 723 10.29 4.47 -25.93
CA LEU A 723 11.23 3.68 -25.17
C LEU A 723 10.61 2.30 -24.96
N MET A 724 11.36 1.26 -25.32
CA MET A 724 10.99 -0.14 -25.08
C MET A 724 12.10 -0.81 -24.29
N ILE A 725 11.74 -1.40 -23.15
CA ILE A 725 12.68 -2.05 -22.22
C ILE A 725 12.22 -3.48 -22.00
N SER A 726 13.13 -4.44 -22.15
CA SER A 726 12.89 -5.86 -21.88
C SER A 726 14.17 -6.58 -21.44
N ASP A 727 14.01 -7.71 -20.74
CA ASP A 727 15.04 -8.74 -20.64
C ASP A 727 15.06 -9.60 -21.92
N THR A 728 16.22 -10.16 -22.29
CA THR A 728 16.37 -11.04 -23.48
C THR A 728 15.52 -12.31 -23.38
N GLY A 729 15.22 -12.76 -22.16
CA GLY A 729 14.47 -13.98 -21.86
C GLY A 729 12.99 -13.77 -21.57
N SER A 730 12.44 -12.56 -21.76
CA SER A 730 11.01 -12.29 -21.57
C SER A 730 10.30 -11.86 -22.85
N VAL A 731 9.08 -12.36 -23.03
CA VAL A 731 8.18 -11.88 -24.10
C VAL A 731 7.50 -10.56 -23.75
N PHE A 732 7.53 -10.12 -22.49
CA PHE A 732 6.88 -8.88 -22.05
C PHE A 732 7.81 -7.68 -22.10
N TRP A 733 7.40 -6.65 -22.84
CA TRP A 733 8.17 -5.45 -23.11
C TRP A 733 7.48 -4.27 -22.43
N SER A 734 8.21 -3.54 -21.59
CA SER A 734 7.70 -2.27 -21.04
C SER A 734 7.79 -1.21 -22.13
N PHE A 735 6.64 -0.74 -22.62
CA PHE A 735 6.55 0.33 -23.59
C PHE A 735 6.24 1.65 -22.91
N LYS A 736 6.97 2.69 -23.31
CA LYS A 736 6.73 4.06 -22.88
C LYS A 736 6.75 5.01 -24.07
N ARG A 737 5.76 5.89 -24.15
CA ARG A 737 5.74 7.01 -25.10
C ARG A 737 5.69 8.34 -24.37
N LEU A 738 6.63 9.22 -24.70
CA LEU A 738 6.71 10.58 -24.18
C LEU A 738 6.20 11.58 -25.21
N TYR A 739 5.21 12.41 -24.86
CA TYR A 739 4.78 13.57 -25.66
C TYR A 739 5.19 14.86 -24.97
N TRP A 740 5.89 15.74 -25.69
CA TRP A 740 6.12 17.11 -25.23
C TRP A 740 5.09 18.05 -25.83
N THR A 741 4.29 18.68 -24.98
CA THR A 741 3.19 19.57 -25.37
C THR A 741 3.26 20.89 -24.60
N PRO A 742 2.59 21.97 -25.05
CA PRO A 742 2.48 23.21 -24.29
C PRO A 742 1.81 23.05 -22.92
N THR A 743 0.91 22.07 -22.79
CA THR A 743 0.15 21.74 -21.57
C THR A 743 1.03 21.06 -20.52
N GLY A 744 2.00 20.26 -20.95
CA GLY A 744 2.79 19.37 -20.10
C GLY A 744 3.50 18.28 -20.90
N MET A 745 4.24 17.43 -20.20
CA MET A 745 4.76 16.18 -20.74
C MET A 745 3.80 15.04 -20.41
N TYR A 746 3.34 14.31 -21.43
CA TYR A 746 2.61 13.06 -21.23
C TYR A 746 3.56 11.88 -21.29
N ARG A 747 3.45 10.98 -20.32
CA ARG A 747 4.08 9.66 -20.31
C ARG A 747 2.99 8.61 -20.38
N ILE A 748 2.92 7.92 -21.50
CA ILE A 748 2.05 6.75 -21.69
C ILE A 748 2.89 5.52 -21.41
N THR A 749 2.43 4.62 -20.55
CA THR A 749 3.13 3.40 -20.15
C THR A 749 2.19 2.21 -20.25
N THR A 750 2.66 1.12 -20.87
CA THR A 750 1.96 -0.16 -20.93
C THR A 750 2.96 -1.29 -21.03
N VAL A 751 2.54 -2.50 -20.66
CA VAL A 751 3.28 -3.73 -20.96
C VAL A 751 2.78 -4.29 -22.28
N ILE A 752 3.67 -4.69 -23.17
CA ILE A 752 3.35 -5.29 -24.46
C ILE A 752 3.83 -6.73 -24.44
N ASP A 753 2.95 -7.66 -24.80
CA ASP A 753 3.36 -9.03 -25.09
C ASP A 753 3.86 -9.08 -26.54
N SER A 754 5.18 -9.22 -26.73
CA SER A 754 5.80 -9.20 -28.06
C SER A 754 5.37 -10.38 -28.95
N SER A 755 4.76 -11.42 -28.36
CA SER A 755 4.20 -12.57 -29.06
C SER A 755 2.70 -12.46 -29.34
N ALA A 756 2.05 -11.39 -28.89
CA ALA A 756 0.62 -11.18 -29.15
C ALA A 756 0.36 -10.92 -30.65
N THR A 757 -0.77 -11.44 -31.13
CA THR A 757 -1.22 -11.28 -32.52
C THR A 757 -2.20 -10.13 -32.70
N ASP A 758 -2.76 -9.61 -31.60
CA ASP A 758 -3.66 -8.45 -31.60
C ASP A 758 -3.11 -7.33 -30.71
N PHE A 759 -2.96 -6.15 -31.30
CA PHE A 759 -2.59 -4.91 -30.61
C PHE A 759 -3.68 -3.85 -30.80
N THR A 760 -4.91 -4.23 -31.21
CA THR A 760 -5.96 -3.29 -31.59
C THR A 760 -6.30 -2.30 -30.48
N PHE A 761 -6.40 -2.74 -29.22
CA PHE A 761 -6.64 -1.82 -28.10
C PHE A 761 -5.51 -0.78 -27.95
N PHE A 762 -4.27 -1.25 -27.88
CA PHE A 762 -3.09 -0.39 -27.72
C PHE A 762 -2.92 0.57 -28.90
N ASN A 763 -3.02 0.07 -30.13
CA ASN A 763 -2.91 0.87 -31.35
C ASN A 763 -4.06 1.89 -31.45
N THR A 764 -5.30 1.46 -31.21
CA THR A 764 -6.46 2.36 -31.23
C THR A 764 -6.32 3.49 -30.22
N PHE A 765 -5.86 3.18 -29.01
CA PHE A 765 -5.58 4.19 -27.99
C PHE A 765 -4.48 5.16 -28.44
N LEU A 766 -3.31 4.65 -28.83
CA LEU A 766 -2.17 5.48 -29.20
C LEU A 766 -2.43 6.34 -30.44
N GLU A 767 -3.09 5.80 -31.46
CA GLU A 767 -3.41 6.51 -32.71
C GLU A 767 -4.46 7.60 -32.49
N SER A 768 -5.36 7.43 -31.53
CA SER A 768 -6.39 8.41 -31.19
C SER A 768 -5.99 9.37 -30.06
N PHE A 769 -4.84 9.14 -29.41
CA PHE A 769 -4.39 9.96 -28.30
C PHE A 769 -4.02 11.38 -28.75
N GLN A 770 -4.81 12.35 -28.33
CA GLN A 770 -4.68 13.74 -28.69
C GLN A 770 -4.63 14.63 -27.43
N PRO A 771 -3.45 15.10 -27.03
CA PRO A 771 -3.31 16.13 -26.01
C PRO A 771 -4.07 17.40 -26.37
N TRP A 772 -4.68 18.04 -25.37
CA TRP A 772 -5.24 19.38 -25.52
C TRP A 772 -4.12 20.42 -25.61
N ASP A 773 -4.40 21.48 -26.35
CA ASP A 773 -3.49 22.59 -26.61
C ASP A 773 -3.59 23.75 -25.62
N THR A 774 -4.46 23.60 -24.62
CA THR A 774 -4.68 24.62 -23.60
C THR A 774 -3.48 24.64 -22.66
N VAL A 775 -2.66 25.69 -22.77
CA VAL A 775 -1.61 25.94 -21.77
C VAL A 775 -2.28 26.06 -20.40
N LEU A 776 -1.93 25.17 -19.47
CA LEU A 776 -2.56 25.12 -18.14
C LEU A 776 -2.17 26.32 -17.26
N TYR A 777 -1.10 27.03 -17.60
CA TYR A 777 -0.61 28.20 -16.90
C TYR A 777 -0.12 29.28 -17.88
N ASN A 778 -0.52 30.53 -17.65
CA ASN A 778 -0.03 31.66 -18.42
C ASN A 778 1.15 32.29 -17.68
N ASN A 779 2.39 31.85 -17.97
CA ASN A 779 3.54 32.56 -17.42
C ASN A 779 3.76 33.85 -18.21
N LYS A 780 3.29 34.97 -17.66
CA LYS A 780 3.52 36.31 -18.23
C LYS A 780 5.01 36.67 -18.26
N HIS A 781 5.82 36.04 -17.41
CA HIS A 781 7.25 36.24 -17.33
C HIS A 781 7.97 35.14 -18.11
N LYS A 782 8.90 35.51 -19.00
CA LYS A 782 9.72 34.52 -19.72
C LYS A 782 10.67 33.75 -18.78
N GLU A 783 10.82 34.18 -17.53
CA GLU A 783 11.69 33.58 -16.50
C GLU A 783 10.92 33.38 -15.19
N GLY A 784 10.75 32.13 -14.74
CA GLY A 784 9.97 31.78 -13.54
C GLY A 784 10.49 32.39 -12.22
N ARG A 785 11.80 32.66 -12.10
CA ARG A 785 12.39 33.36 -10.94
C ARG A 785 11.82 34.78 -10.72
N LEU A 786 11.43 35.48 -11.79
CA LEU A 786 10.87 36.84 -11.68
C LEU A 786 9.44 36.78 -11.16
N ALA A 787 8.67 35.79 -11.63
CA ALA A 787 7.32 35.52 -11.14
C ALA A 787 7.34 35.17 -9.63
N PHE A 788 8.36 34.43 -9.18
CA PHE A 788 8.53 34.09 -7.76
C PHE A 788 8.73 35.34 -6.89
N PHE A 789 9.59 36.28 -7.31
CA PHE A 789 9.79 37.52 -6.55
C PHE A 789 8.56 38.42 -6.53
N GLU A 790 7.78 38.47 -7.62
CA GLU A 790 6.53 39.23 -7.65
C GLU A 790 5.52 38.65 -6.65
N ASP A 791 5.34 37.33 -6.66
CA ASP A 791 4.39 36.64 -5.77
C ASP A 791 4.79 36.74 -4.29
N MET A 792 6.08 36.62 -4.01
CA MET A 792 6.62 36.81 -2.66
C MET A 792 6.53 38.26 -2.15
N ALA A 793 6.29 39.23 -3.04
CA ALA A 793 6.06 40.63 -2.68
C ALA A 793 4.56 40.95 -2.46
N THR A 794 3.66 39.98 -2.65
CA THR A 794 2.23 40.16 -2.40
C THR A 794 1.90 40.14 -0.90
N GLN A 795 0.71 40.62 -0.53
CA GLN A 795 0.17 40.50 0.84
C GLN A 795 -0.68 39.24 1.03
N ASP A 796 -0.80 38.41 -0.01
CA ASP A 796 -1.62 37.20 -0.01
C ASP A 796 -0.76 36.01 0.43
N THR A 797 -0.97 35.54 1.66
CA THR A 797 -0.18 34.47 2.26
C THR A 797 -0.29 33.16 1.47
N THR A 798 -1.45 32.88 0.88
CA THR A 798 -1.66 31.66 0.06
C THR A 798 -0.82 31.69 -1.22
N ILE A 799 -0.63 32.87 -1.82
CA ILE A 799 0.25 33.04 -2.97
C ILE A 799 1.72 32.86 -2.57
N MET A 800 2.11 33.40 -1.42
CA MET A 800 3.46 33.24 -0.86
C MET A 800 3.78 31.77 -0.53
N ASP A 801 2.85 31.04 0.09
CA ASP A 801 3.02 29.62 0.43
C ASP A 801 3.27 28.78 -0.82
N LYS A 802 2.47 29.02 -1.86
CA LYS A 802 2.60 28.36 -3.16
C LYS A 802 3.93 28.67 -3.86
N ALA A 803 4.35 29.92 -3.85
CA ALA A 803 5.66 30.32 -4.37
C ALA A 803 6.79 29.61 -3.62
N MET A 804 6.68 29.52 -2.30
CA MET A 804 7.69 28.91 -1.45
C MET A 804 7.69 27.38 -1.50
N ASP A 805 6.57 26.75 -1.82
CA ASP A 805 6.51 25.32 -2.15
C ASP A 805 7.29 24.98 -3.40
N ALA A 806 7.25 25.85 -4.40
CA ALA A 806 7.92 25.65 -5.67
C ALA A 806 9.38 26.14 -5.72
N ILE A 807 9.91 26.78 -4.67
CA ILE A 807 11.23 27.44 -4.69
C ILE A 807 12.38 26.54 -5.15
N ASN A 808 12.39 25.26 -4.77
CA ASN A 808 13.44 24.31 -5.15
C ASN A 808 13.41 23.94 -6.65
N SER A 809 12.33 24.26 -7.36
CA SER A 809 12.23 24.06 -8.82
C SER A 809 12.77 25.26 -9.63
N ILE A 810 13.21 26.32 -8.93
CA ILE A 810 13.67 27.58 -9.52
C ILE A 810 15.18 27.60 -9.57
N LYS A 811 15.75 27.90 -10.74
CA LYS A 811 17.18 28.15 -10.87
C LYS A 811 17.47 29.65 -10.67
N PHE A 812 17.93 30.01 -9.47
CA PHE A 812 18.34 31.38 -9.13
C PHE A 812 19.73 31.72 -9.71
N LYS A 813 20.01 33.03 -9.85
CA LYS A 813 21.31 33.56 -10.31
C LYS A 813 21.97 34.35 -9.17
N ASP A 814 23.28 34.55 -9.22
CA ASP A 814 24.01 35.32 -8.18
C ASP A 814 23.47 36.75 -7.99
N GLU A 815 22.94 37.38 -9.04
CA GLU A 815 22.29 38.70 -8.98
C GLU A 815 21.02 38.73 -8.11
N ASP A 816 20.41 37.57 -7.85
CA ASP A 816 19.21 37.42 -7.05
C ASP A 816 19.51 37.34 -5.55
N ALA A 817 20.77 37.11 -5.16
CA ALA A 817 21.18 36.92 -3.77
C ALA A 817 20.75 38.07 -2.83
N PRO A 818 20.88 39.37 -3.19
CA PRO A 818 20.41 40.45 -2.32
C PRO A 818 18.90 40.38 -2.02
N ARG A 819 18.08 39.94 -2.98
CA ARG A 819 16.63 39.82 -2.83
C ARG A 819 16.27 38.64 -1.93
N LEU A 820 16.89 37.49 -2.16
CA LEU A 820 16.68 36.29 -1.33
C LEU A 820 17.15 36.51 0.12
N LEU A 821 18.28 37.19 0.32
CA LEU A 821 18.77 37.56 1.65
C LEU A 821 17.80 38.52 2.38
N ALA A 822 17.24 39.51 1.67
CA ALA A 822 16.22 40.39 2.23
C ALA A 822 14.92 39.64 2.57
N MET A 823 14.55 38.63 1.77
CA MET A 823 13.42 37.75 2.07
C MET A 823 13.67 36.91 3.32
N LEU A 824 14.90 36.43 3.55
CA LEU A 824 15.24 35.66 4.74
C LEU A 824 15.09 36.47 6.04
N ASP A 825 15.30 37.80 6.00
CA ASP A 825 15.11 38.73 7.13
C ASP A 825 13.66 39.22 7.29
N THR A 826 12.83 39.17 6.24
CA THR A 826 11.41 39.60 6.29
C THR A 826 10.44 38.44 6.51
N CYS A 827 10.74 37.24 6.00
CA CYS A 827 9.97 36.01 6.19
C CYS A 827 10.34 35.29 7.50
N VAL A 828 10.93 36.01 8.47
CA VAL A 828 11.44 35.41 9.70
C VAL A 828 10.32 34.76 10.50
N SER A 829 9.05 35.11 10.47
CA SER A 829 8.05 34.37 11.28
C SER A 829 7.85 32.90 10.85
N ASN A 830 8.07 32.55 9.56
CA ASN A 830 7.79 31.20 9.05
C ASN A 830 9.06 30.33 9.00
N LYS A 831 9.13 29.30 9.86
CA LYS A 831 10.28 28.38 9.96
C LYS A 831 10.55 27.64 8.65
N ASN A 832 9.51 27.19 7.94
CA ASN A 832 9.63 26.40 6.71
C ASN A 832 10.20 27.23 5.57
N TYR A 833 9.76 28.48 5.43
CA TYR A 833 10.27 29.40 4.42
C TYR A 833 11.77 29.65 4.61
N ARG A 834 12.19 29.87 5.87
CA ARG A 834 13.61 30.08 6.19
C ARG A 834 14.48 28.92 5.73
N VAL A 835 14.05 27.67 5.98
CA VAL A 835 14.81 26.47 5.58
C VAL A 835 14.96 26.41 4.06
N LYS A 836 13.86 26.57 3.31
CA LYS A 836 13.90 26.49 1.84
C LYS A 836 14.71 27.63 1.22
N LEU A 837 14.55 28.86 1.70
CA LEU A 837 15.32 30.03 1.25
C LEU A 837 16.82 29.84 1.49
N ARG A 838 17.22 29.35 2.68
CA ARG A 838 18.63 29.16 3.02
C ARG A 838 19.34 28.20 2.07
N LYS A 839 18.70 27.07 1.77
CA LYS A 839 19.22 26.09 0.80
C LYS A 839 19.50 26.75 -0.55
N ASN A 840 18.51 27.47 -1.09
CA ASN A 840 18.66 28.13 -2.41
C ASN A 840 19.61 29.34 -2.39
N ILE A 841 19.88 29.94 -1.22
CA ILE A 841 20.86 31.02 -1.06
C ILE A 841 22.28 30.47 -1.00
N ALA A 842 22.47 29.30 -0.39
CA ALA A 842 23.77 28.68 -0.22
C ALA A 842 24.43 28.32 -1.56
N ASP A 843 23.62 27.96 -2.56
CA ASP A 843 24.07 27.65 -3.93
C ASP A 843 24.58 28.88 -4.73
N LEU A 844 24.51 30.10 -4.17
CA LEU A 844 24.87 31.35 -4.89
C LEU A 844 26.27 31.84 -4.51
N GLU A 845 27.11 32.14 -5.50
CA GLU A 845 28.51 32.59 -5.30
C GLU A 845 28.62 34.12 -5.06
N HIS A 846 27.69 34.70 -4.29
CA HIS A 846 27.60 36.14 -4.10
C HIS A 846 28.22 36.62 -2.78
N LYS A 847 29.10 37.63 -2.81
CA LYS A 847 29.81 38.17 -1.62
C LYS A 847 28.88 38.59 -0.46
N GLY A 848 27.65 39.00 -0.77
CA GLY A 848 26.64 39.35 0.23
C GLY A 848 26.22 38.17 1.12
N VAL A 849 26.24 36.94 0.60
CA VAL A 849 25.86 35.71 1.31
C VAL A 849 26.84 35.41 2.43
N LEU A 850 28.14 35.41 2.11
CA LEU A 850 29.21 35.22 3.09
C LEU A 850 29.16 36.24 4.23
N ASN A 851 28.99 37.53 3.89
CA ASN A 851 28.90 38.60 4.90
C ASN A 851 27.69 38.40 5.82
N PHE A 852 26.54 38.00 5.25
CA PHE A 852 25.31 37.77 6.00
C PHE A 852 25.45 36.63 7.01
N TYR A 853 25.91 35.45 6.58
CA TYR A 853 26.06 34.31 7.51
C TYR A 853 27.17 34.54 8.54
N THR A 854 28.21 35.31 8.20
CA THR A 854 29.21 35.75 9.19
C THR A 854 28.59 36.61 10.29
N GLN A 855 27.69 37.54 9.93
CA GLN A 855 26.99 38.37 10.93
C GLN A 855 26.00 37.54 11.76
N LYS A 856 25.28 36.59 11.14
CA LYS A 856 24.36 35.70 11.87
C LYS A 856 25.09 34.78 12.85
N PHE A 857 26.29 34.31 12.50
CA PHE A 857 27.14 33.56 13.41
C PHE A 857 27.44 34.35 14.69
N TYR A 858 27.83 35.63 14.57
CA TYR A 858 28.07 36.48 15.73
C TYR A 858 26.79 36.84 16.49
N ALA A 859 25.68 37.06 15.78
CA ALA A 859 24.38 37.37 16.40
C ALA A 859 23.77 36.18 17.16
N ALA A 860 24.17 34.94 16.86
CA ALA A 860 23.69 33.74 17.53
C ALA A 860 24.08 33.65 19.02
N GLY A 861 25.03 34.48 19.49
CA GLY A 861 25.51 34.44 20.87
C GLY A 861 26.03 33.04 21.22
N ASP A 862 25.57 32.47 22.32
CA ASP A 862 25.97 31.13 22.81
C ASP A 862 25.11 29.98 22.23
N THR A 863 24.30 30.24 21.20
CA THR A 863 23.43 29.23 20.61
C THR A 863 24.19 28.34 19.61
N THR A 864 24.78 27.25 20.10
CA THR A 864 25.61 26.33 19.30
C THR A 864 24.96 25.89 17.99
N SER A 865 23.67 25.52 17.99
CA SER A 865 22.98 25.04 16.78
C SER A 865 22.91 26.11 15.68
N MET A 866 22.72 27.38 16.04
CA MET A 866 22.66 28.49 15.09
C MET A 866 24.05 28.87 14.58
N GLN A 867 25.08 28.73 15.43
CA GLN A 867 26.48 28.91 15.05
C GLN A 867 26.93 27.83 14.06
N LEU A 868 26.65 26.55 14.34
CA LEU A 868 27.00 25.43 13.45
C LEU A 868 26.30 25.55 12.09
N GLN A 869 25.01 25.86 12.09
CA GLN A 869 24.27 26.12 10.85
C GLN A 869 24.85 27.29 10.04
N SER A 870 25.31 28.35 10.71
CA SER A 870 25.96 29.46 10.00
C SER A 870 27.32 29.04 9.42
N LEU A 871 28.05 28.14 10.10
CA LEU A 871 29.31 27.60 9.59
C LEU A 871 29.10 26.69 8.39
N GLU A 872 28.11 25.81 8.43
CA GLU A 872 27.69 24.94 7.32
C GLU A 872 27.50 25.76 6.03
N TYR A 873 26.61 26.75 6.06
CA TYR A 873 26.36 27.62 4.90
C TYR A 873 27.55 28.47 4.48
N ILE A 874 28.48 28.78 5.39
CA ILE A 874 29.74 29.43 5.02
C ILE A 874 30.62 28.45 4.25
N PHE A 875 30.71 27.19 4.65
CA PHE A 875 31.54 26.20 3.97
C PHE A 875 30.96 25.76 2.61
N GLU A 876 29.64 25.69 2.46
CA GLU A 876 28.94 25.38 1.19
C GLU A 876 29.23 26.38 0.06
N GLN A 877 29.79 27.56 0.38
CA GLN A 877 30.16 28.57 -0.62
C GLN A 877 31.45 28.22 -1.39
N GLU A 878 32.18 27.19 -0.98
CA GLU A 878 33.29 26.55 -1.71
C GLU A 878 34.34 27.50 -2.32
N ASN A 879 34.59 28.63 -1.65
CA ASN A 879 35.57 29.60 -2.12
C ASN A 879 36.55 30.02 -1.01
N ARG A 880 37.66 30.61 -1.44
CA ARG A 880 38.76 31.02 -0.56
C ARG A 880 38.32 31.92 0.60
N ALA A 881 37.47 32.91 0.33
CA ALA A 881 37.06 33.89 1.34
C ALA A 881 36.13 33.26 2.39
N ALA A 882 35.24 32.38 1.95
CA ALA A 882 34.37 31.57 2.78
C ALA A 882 35.17 30.63 3.70
N LEU A 883 36.10 29.88 3.12
CA LEU A 883 36.98 28.99 3.86
C LEU A 883 37.80 29.70 4.95
N ASP A 884 38.45 30.82 4.59
CA ASP A 884 39.25 31.62 5.55
C ASP A 884 38.37 32.19 6.68
N THR A 885 37.10 32.51 6.38
CA THR A 885 36.13 33.01 7.36
C THR A 885 35.60 31.89 8.26
N GLY A 886 35.16 30.77 7.69
CA GLY A 886 34.69 29.60 8.43
C GLY A 886 35.77 29.06 9.36
N LYS A 887 37.02 28.96 8.89
CA LYS A 887 38.19 28.61 9.72
C LYS A 887 38.32 29.52 10.95
N ARG A 888 38.30 30.83 10.73
CA ARG A 888 38.48 31.81 11.80
C ARG A 888 37.36 31.72 12.83
N LEU A 889 36.12 31.51 12.40
CA LEU A 889 34.96 31.37 13.28
C LEU A 889 35.01 30.05 14.05
N LEU A 890 35.26 28.93 13.36
CA LEU A 890 35.34 27.60 13.94
C LEU A 890 36.46 27.46 14.98
N LEU A 891 37.61 28.11 14.78
CA LEU A 891 38.74 28.03 15.73
C LEU A 891 38.68 29.05 16.87
N LYS A 892 38.14 30.26 16.65
CA LYS A 892 38.08 31.30 17.69
C LYS A 892 36.82 31.24 18.55
N HIS A 893 35.74 30.68 18.01
CA HIS A 893 34.42 30.62 18.63
C HIS A 893 33.83 29.21 18.45
N THR A 894 34.61 28.19 18.77
CA THR A 894 34.30 26.78 18.50
C THR A 894 32.96 26.34 19.10
N PRO A 895 31.92 26.10 18.27
CA PRO A 895 30.63 25.66 18.79
C PRO A 895 30.69 24.18 19.16
N VAL A 896 30.42 23.81 20.41
CA VAL A 896 30.47 22.40 20.85
C VAL A 896 29.05 21.82 20.90
N PRO A 897 28.65 20.93 19.96
CA PRO A 897 27.33 20.29 19.97
C PRO A 897 27.23 19.18 21.03
N GLN A 898 26.02 18.75 21.36
CA GLN A 898 25.78 17.57 22.22
C GLN A 898 26.10 16.23 21.54
N SER A 899 26.34 16.22 20.22
CA SER A 899 26.62 15.02 19.44
C SER A 899 27.43 15.36 18.19
N SER A 900 28.39 14.51 17.86
CA SER A 900 29.22 14.61 16.64
C SER A 900 28.42 14.50 15.35
N TYR A 901 27.22 13.91 15.37
CA TYR A 901 26.35 13.80 14.19
C TYR A 901 26.00 15.18 13.60
N LYS A 902 25.90 16.21 14.45
CA LYS A 902 25.62 17.60 14.03
C LYS A 902 26.77 18.27 13.27
N LEU A 903 27.92 17.60 13.14
CA LEU A 903 29.07 18.06 12.39
C LEU A 903 29.19 17.41 11.01
N ASN A 904 28.34 16.43 10.69
CA ASN A 904 28.45 15.67 9.44
C ASN A 904 28.40 16.58 8.20
N ASP A 905 27.41 17.47 8.10
CA ASP A 905 27.22 18.30 6.91
C ASP A 905 28.39 19.28 6.69
N ILE A 906 28.90 19.87 7.77
CA ILE A 906 30.09 20.73 7.73
C ILE A 906 31.32 19.96 7.23
N PHE A 907 31.59 18.78 7.78
CA PHE A 907 32.79 18.01 7.42
C PHE A 907 32.66 17.30 6.07
N TYR A 908 31.44 16.96 5.65
CA TYR A 908 31.16 16.47 4.29
C TYR A 908 31.47 17.54 3.24
N THR A 909 31.07 18.77 3.49
CA THR A 909 31.39 19.90 2.59
C THR A 909 32.91 20.16 2.52
N LEU A 910 33.61 20.02 3.64
CA LEU A 910 35.08 20.11 3.67
C LEU A 910 35.76 18.92 2.95
N ASP A 911 35.10 17.76 2.91
CA ASP A 911 35.57 16.56 2.21
C ASP A 911 35.51 16.74 0.68
N ASP A 912 34.40 17.27 0.17
CA ASP A 912 34.17 17.46 -1.28
C ASP A 912 35.18 18.44 -1.94
N SER A 913 35.78 19.34 -1.15
CA SER A 913 36.68 20.41 -1.60
C SER A 913 38.13 20.31 -1.07
N MET A 914 38.78 19.15 -1.22
CA MET A 914 40.14 18.85 -0.71
C MET A 914 41.23 19.90 -1.03
N GLU A 915 41.21 20.50 -2.22
CA GLU A 915 42.19 21.52 -2.64
C GLU A 915 42.12 22.78 -1.76
N LEU A 916 40.91 23.16 -1.35
CA LEU A 916 40.66 24.28 -0.43
C LEU A 916 40.98 23.87 1.01
N THR A 917 40.54 22.67 1.41
CA THR A 917 40.69 22.12 2.76
C THR A 917 42.15 22.01 3.21
N GLN A 918 43.11 21.83 2.30
CA GLN A 918 44.56 21.89 2.58
C GLN A 918 44.98 23.05 3.50
N ARG A 919 44.30 24.19 3.40
CA ARG A 919 44.62 25.43 4.15
C ARG A 919 44.11 25.43 5.59
N LEU A 920 43.26 24.47 5.94
CA LEU A 920 42.69 24.30 7.28
C LEU A 920 43.51 23.32 8.14
N LEU A 921 44.18 22.36 7.51
CA LEU A 921 44.55 21.08 8.14
C LEU A 921 45.63 21.09 9.24
N PRO A 922 46.52 22.09 9.38
CA PRO A 922 47.35 22.18 10.59
C PRO A 922 46.54 22.62 11.82
N ASP A 923 45.57 23.52 11.64
CA ASP A 923 44.89 24.22 12.74
C ASP A 923 43.64 23.47 13.21
N LEU A 924 43.02 22.64 12.35
CA LEU A 924 41.89 21.79 12.74
C LEU A 924 42.29 20.70 13.76
N LEU A 925 43.57 20.39 13.89
CA LEU A 925 44.06 19.44 14.90
C LEU A 925 43.78 19.89 16.33
N ASP A 926 43.71 21.19 16.57
CA ASP A 926 43.36 21.74 17.89
C ASP A 926 41.94 21.33 18.30
N LEU A 927 41.04 21.09 17.33
CA LEU A 927 39.68 20.63 17.60
C LEU A 927 39.62 19.17 18.06
N THR A 928 40.68 18.38 17.89
CA THR A 928 40.69 16.98 18.36
C THR A 928 40.78 16.84 19.88
N ASP A 929 40.98 17.95 20.62
CA ASP A 929 40.81 18.01 22.07
C ASP A 929 39.33 17.97 22.50
N ILE A 930 38.41 18.15 21.55
CA ILE A 930 36.96 18.11 21.77
C ILE A 930 36.43 16.78 21.21
N ASP A 931 35.80 15.98 22.07
CA ASP A 931 35.38 14.60 21.75
C ASP A 931 34.45 14.55 20.52
N GLU A 932 33.54 15.52 20.36
CA GLU A 932 32.61 15.57 19.23
C GLU A 932 33.30 15.83 17.89
N TYR A 933 34.43 16.56 17.88
CA TYR A 933 35.17 16.93 16.66
C TYR A 933 36.24 15.91 16.29
N LYS A 934 36.76 15.18 17.28
CA LYS A 934 37.93 14.31 17.14
C LYS A 934 37.85 13.34 15.97
N SER A 935 36.81 12.50 15.91
CA SER A 935 36.66 11.52 14.83
C SER A 935 36.49 12.16 13.45
N LYS A 936 35.83 13.33 13.38
CA LYS A 936 35.61 14.06 12.13
C LYS A 936 36.86 14.70 11.56
N VAL A 937 37.72 15.22 12.43
CA VAL A 937 39.03 15.73 12.01
C VAL A 937 39.94 14.59 11.54
N TYR A 938 39.92 13.43 12.21
CA TYR A 938 40.69 12.27 11.76
C TYR A 938 40.18 11.71 10.42
N GLU A 939 38.86 11.66 10.22
CA GLU A 939 38.23 11.32 8.94
C GLU A 939 38.76 12.22 7.82
N LEU A 940 38.66 13.54 8.00
CA LEU A 940 39.12 14.52 7.01
C LEU A 940 40.62 14.40 6.70
N LEU A 941 41.47 14.14 7.71
CA LEU A 941 42.91 13.95 7.52
C LEU A 941 43.24 12.67 6.77
N ALA A 942 42.46 11.61 6.99
CA ALA A 942 42.59 10.35 6.24
C ALA A 942 42.23 10.57 4.78
N ASP A 943 41.09 11.20 4.51
CA ASP A 943 40.59 11.41 3.16
C ASP A 943 41.52 12.37 2.38
N PHE A 944 42.11 13.36 3.06
CA PHE A 944 43.17 14.22 2.52
C PHE A 944 44.48 13.47 2.18
N ALA A 945 44.86 12.49 3.00
CA ALA A 945 46.02 11.65 2.75
C ALA A 945 45.79 10.66 1.60
N ASP A 946 44.63 10.00 1.58
CA ASP A 946 44.22 9.03 0.56
C ASP A 946 44.04 9.69 -0.81
N SER A 947 43.56 10.93 -0.84
CA SER A 947 43.48 11.76 -2.05
C SER A 947 44.85 12.27 -2.54
N GLY A 948 45.93 11.94 -1.84
CA GLY A 948 47.31 12.23 -2.26
C GLY A 948 47.79 13.66 -2.00
N PHE A 949 47.06 14.45 -1.20
CA PHE A 949 47.42 15.84 -0.89
C PHE A 949 48.43 15.98 0.26
N ALA A 950 48.50 15.01 1.18
CA ALA A 950 49.49 14.95 2.26
C ALA A 950 50.82 14.35 1.79
N LYS A 951 51.93 15.10 1.86
CA LYS A 951 53.26 14.64 1.42
C LYS A 951 54.38 15.06 2.40
N PRO A 952 55.47 14.27 2.53
CA PRO A 952 56.63 14.69 3.32
C PRO A 952 57.18 16.06 2.85
N GLY A 953 57.33 17.02 3.77
CA GLY A 953 57.84 18.37 3.46
C GLY A 953 56.85 19.31 2.73
N LYS A 954 55.64 18.85 2.38
CA LYS A 954 54.59 19.68 1.76
C LYS A 954 53.22 19.28 2.29
N ASN A 955 52.51 20.21 2.94
CA ASN A 955 51.23 19.94 3.60
C ASN A 955 51.34 18.93 4.74
N GLU A 956 52.48 18.97 5.44
CA GLU A 956 52.72 18.16 6.62
C GLU A 956 52.01 18.79 7.82
N TYR A 957 51.35 17.94 8.61
CA TYR A 957 50.65 18.33 9.83
C TYR A 957 51.37 17.77 11.08
N PRO A 958 51.20 18.41 12.26
CA PRO A 958 51.82 18.02 13.53
C PRO A 958 51.71 16.52 13.87
N MET A 959 52.74 15.75 13.51
CA MET A 959 52.69 14.27 13.55
C MET A 959 52.74 13.70 14.97
N ASP A 960 53.39 14.39 15.91
CA ASP A 960 53.56 13.93 17.31
C ASP A 960 52.22 13.63 17.99
N ARG A 961 51.20 14.45 17.70
CA ARG A 961 49.84 14.31 18.23
C ARG A 961 49.15 13.06 17.67
N LEU A 962 49.16 12.90 16.33
CA LEU A 962 48.57 11.73 15.66
C LEU A 962 49.24 10.43 16.11
N ILE A 963 50.58 10.42 16.19
CA ILE A 963 51.34 9.25 16.64
C ILE A 963 50.94 8.84 18.06
N ARG A 964 50.80 9.81 18.97
CA ARG A 964 50.39 9.54 20.37
C ARG A 964 48.99 8.94 20.42
N ASP A 965 48.04 9.51 19.69
CA ASP A 965 46.64 9.06 19.68
C ASP A 965 46.53 7.68 19.02
N ALA A 966 47.25 7.45 17.91
CA ALA A 966 47.33 6.15 17.24
C ALA A 966 47.97 5.08 18.14
N LYS A 967 49.03 5.41 18.90
CA LYS A 967 49.64 4.51 19.90
C LYS A 967 48.64 4.14 21.00
N ASN A 968 47.77 5.06 21.42
CA ASN A 968 46.75 4.80 22.43
C ASN A 968 45.63 3.90 21.90
N GLU A 969 45.12 4.19 20.70
CA GLU A 969 44.09 3.37 20.05
C GLU A 969 44.60 1.96 19.72
N LEU A 970 45.85 1.82 19.27
CA LEU A 970 46.48 0.52 19.03
C LEU A 970 46.60 -0.32 20.32
N LYS A 971 46.94 0.31 21.46
CA LYS A 971 46.95 -0.37 22.76
C LYS A 971 45.56 -0.86 23.15
N LYS A 972 44.52 -0.05 22.93
CA LYS A 972 43.12 -0.44 23.18
C LYS A 972 42.74 -1.65 22.32
N ALA A 973 43.00 -1.60 21.02
CA ALA A 973 42.72 -2.69 20.07
C ALA A 973 43.41 -4.01 20.44
N ASN A 974 44.67 -3.95 20.91
CA ASN A 974 45.39 -5.13 21.36
C ASN A 974 44.94 -5.65 22.75
N SER A 975 44.29 -4.81 23.56
CA SER A 975 43.80 -5.18 24.90
C SER A 975 42.38 -5.77 24.90
N SER A 976 41.54 -5.38 23.93
CA SER A 976 40.14 -5.81 23.82
C SER A 976 39.95 -7.27 23.38
N GLY A 977 41.01 -7.96 22.95
CA GLY A 977 40.99 -9.38 22.57
C GLY A 977 40.71 -10.38 23.71
N LYS A 978 40.31 -9.92 24.91
CA LYS A 978 40.04 -10.81 26.07
C LYS A 978 38.75 -10.56 26.84
N SER A 979 37.96 -9.52 26.55
CA SER A 979 36.65 -9.32 27.21
C SER A 979 35.89 -8.12 26.66
N GLY A 980 34.63 -8.36 26.28
CA GLY A 980 33.55 -7.37 26.44
C GLY A 980 33.05 -6.67 25.17
N SER A 981 31.78 -6.89 24.90
CA SER A 981 30.90 -6.14 24.00
C SER A 981 31.00 -4.62 24.20
N GLY A 982 31.47 -3.91 23.19
CA GLY A 982 31.28 -2.46 23.04
C GLY A 982 30.50 -2.19 21.76
N SER A 983 29.47 -1.35 21.85
CA SER A 983 28.62 -0.94 20.71
C SER A 983 29.45 -0.17 19.67
N TYR A 984 29.78 -0.83 18.56
CA TYR A 984 30.42 -0.22 17.38
C TYR A 984 29.33 0.24 16.40
N TYR A 985 29.17 1.55 16.25
CA TYR A 985 28.21 2.17 15.31
C TYR A 985 28.84 2.42 13.94
N GLY A 986 28.14 2.03 12.87
CA GLY A 986 28.13 2.75 11.59
C GLY A 986 28.61 2.02 10.31
N GLY A 987 27.65 1.68 9.44
CA GLY A 987 27.78 1.84 7.97
C GLY A 987 28.15 0.60 7.13
N TYR A 988 27.24 0.21 6.24
CA TYR A 988 27.34 -0.79 5.16
C TYR A 988 28.77 -1.15 4.71
N SER A 989 29.31 -2.23 5.28
CA SER A 989 30.41 -3.01 4.72
C SER A 989 29.98 -4.46 4.83
N SER A 990 29.88 -5.13 3.68
CA SER A 990 29.62 -6.56 3.57
C SER A 990 30.56 -7.37 4.47
N GLY A 991 29.96 -8.19 5.34
CA GLY A 991 30.51 -9.38 6.00
C GLY A 991 31.96 -9.34 6.48
N SER A 992 32.22 -8.82 7.68
CA SER A 992 33.44 -9.18 8.41
C SER A 992 33.19 -9.46 9.90
N SER A 993 33.79 -10.55 10.37
CA SER A 993 33.62 -11.17 11.70
C SER A 993 33.92 -10.25 12.90
N LYS A 994 33.42 -10.61 14.09
CA LYS A 994 33.66 -9.90 15.37
C LYS A 994 35.13 -9.71 15.76
N ASP A 995 36.08 -10.49 15.22
CA ASP A 995 37.52 -10.37 15.47
C ASP A 995 38.26 -9.40 14.51
N SER A 996 37.52 -8.79 13.56
CA SER A 996 38.08 -7.91 12.53
C SER A 996 37.94 -6.40 12.81
N LYS A 997 37.43 -5.99 13.98
CA LYS A 997 37.10 -4.57 14.21
C LYS A 997 38.22 -3.81 14.93
N ILE A 998 38.98 -3.02 14.17
CA ILE A 998 39.78 -1.91 14.72
C ILE A 998 38.87 -0.68 14.94
N SER A 999 39.22 0.21 15.87
CA SER A 999 38.43 1.42 16.11
C SER A 999 38.39 2.32 14.87
N TYR A 1000 37.27 3.01 14.68
CA TYR A 1000 37.09 3.95 13.57
C TYR A 1000 38.22 5.00 13.56
N ASP A 1001 38.54 5.57 14.73
CA ASP A 1001 39.63 6.52 14.89
C ASP A 1001 41.00 5.90 14.55
N LEU A 1002 41.28 4.67 15.00
CA LEU A 1002 42.54 3.99 14.66
C LEU A 1002 42.67 3.82 13.15
N ARG A 1003 41.60 3.41 12.48
CA ARG A 1003 41.57 3.26 11.02
C ARG A 1003 41.89 4.58 10.33
N LYS A 1004 41.20 5.67 10.69
CA LYS A 1004 41.44 6.98 10.09
C LYS A 1004 42.86 7.50 10.36
N LEU A 1005 43.39 7.32 11.57
CA LEU A 1005 44.78 7.65 11.90
C LEU A 1005 45.81 6.83 11.09
N LEU A 1006 45.53 5.55 10.83
CA LEU A 1006 46.37 4.71 9.95
C LEU A 1006 46.41 5.23 8.52
N HIS A 1007 45.34 5.82 8.01
CA HIS A 1007 45.34 6.41 6.66
C HIS A 1007 46.09 7.74 6.66
N ALA A 1008 45.75 8.63 7.60
CA ALA A 1008 46.36 9.95 7.74
C ALA A 1008 47.89 9.90 7.91
N MET A 1009 48.43 8.93 8.67
CA MET A 1009 49.88 8.85 8.91
C MET A 1009 50.64 8.14 7.78
N TYR A 1010 49.95 7.44 6.88
CA TYR A 1010 50.58 6.52 5.93
C TYR A 1010 51.58 7.17 4.96
N PRO A 1011 51.33 8.40 4.42
CA PRO A 1011 52.27 9.06 3.52
C PRO A 1011 53.66 9.31 4.13
N PHE A 1012 53.75 9.38 5.46
CA PHE A 1012 54.97 9.77 6.19
C PHE A 1012 55.76 8.57 6.75
N ARG A 1013 55.29 7.34 6.50
CA ARG A 1013 55.85 6.08 7.04
C ARG A 1013 57.33 5.82 6.76
N ASN A 1014 57.88 6.42 5.70
CA ASN A 1014 59.28 6.24 5.31
C ASN A 1014 60.17 7.44 5.70
N THR A 1015 59.58 8.60 5.99
CA THR A 1015 60.29 9.87 6.23
C THR A 1015 60.29 10.29 7.69
N ASN A 1016 59.30 9.86 8.48
CA ASN A 1016 59.23 10.08 9.92
C ASN A 1016 59.56 8.78 10.69
N SER A 1017 60.62 8.80 11.51
CA SER A 1017 61.10 7.62 12.23
C SER A 1017 60.10 7.08 13.25
N GLU A 1018 59.31 7.92 13.90
CA GLU A 1018 58.30 7.49 14.86
C GLU A 1018 57.07 6.87 14.19
N VAL A 1019 56.67 7.41 13.05
CA VAL A 1019 55.60 6.81 12.22
C VAL A 1019 56.06 5.44 11.74
N LYS A 1020 57.31 5.33 11.25
CA LYS A 1020 57.92 4.05 10.85
C LYS A 1020 57.88 3.01 11.98
N ASP A 1021 58.29 3.39 13.18
CA ASP A 1021 58.28 2.53 14.36
C ASP A 1021 56.85 2.12 14.77
N PHE A 1022 55.89 3.02 14.62
CA PHE A 1022 54.48 2.72 14.87
C PHE A 1022 53.94 1.67 13.89
N TYR A 1023 54.17 1.81 12.58
CA TYR A 1023 53.73 0.80 11.60
C TYR A 1023 54.45 -0.53 11.77
N ALA A 1024 55.72 -0.54 12.20
CA ALA A 1024 56.43 -1.78 12.53
C ALA A 1024 55.71 -2.54 13.66
N LYS A 1025 55.32 -1.84 14.74
CA LYS A 1025 54.54 -2.43 15.84
C LYS A 1025 53.11 -2.81 15.43
N ALA A 1026 52.48 -2.01 14.58
CA ALA A 1026 51.14 -2.29 14.07
C ALA A 1026 51.09 -3.62 13.29
N ARG A 1027 52.14 -3.93 12.52
CA ARG A 1027 52.28 -5.20 11.78
C ARG A 1027 52.38 -6.43 12.68
N GLU A 1028 52.82 -6.25 13.93
CA GLU A 1028 52.93 -7.34 14.92
C GLU A 1028 51.58 -7.64 15.60
N SER A 1029 50.55 -6.80 15.43
CA SER A 1029 49.22 -7.02 16.04
C SER A 1029 48.61 -8.36 15.61
N GLU A 1030 47.93 -9.04 16.54
CA GLU A 1030 47.19 -10.28 16.28
C GLU A 1030 45.75 -10.04 15.77
N ALA A 1031 45.25 -8.81 15.83
CA ALA A 1031 43.91 -8.45 15.39
C ALA A 1031 43.77 -8.56 13.86
N GLY A 1032 42.82 -9.37 13.38
CA GLY A 1032 42.65 -9.67 11.95
C GLY A 1032 42.38 -8.41 11.11
N GLY A 1033 41.55 -7.51 11.63
CA GLY A 1033 41.22 -6.23 10.99
C GLY A 1033 42.42 -5.30 10.79
N MET A 1034 43.34 -5.27 11.76
CA MET A 1034 44.55 -4.45 11.69
C MET A 1034 45.43 -4.88 10.51
N ARG A 1035 45.57 -6.19 10.29
CA ARG A 1035 46.38 -6.74 9.19
C ARG A 1035 45.75 -6.50 7.82
N ILE A 1036 44.42 -6.63 7.71
CA ILE A 1036 43.67 -6.31 6.48
C ILE A 1036 43.88 -4.84 6.11
N GLU A 1037 43.74 -3.92 7.07
CA GLU A 1037 43.84 -2.50 6.77
C GLU A 1037 45.27 -2.07 6.42
N LEU A 1038 46.28 -2.62 7.09
CA LEU A 1038 47.68 -2.40 6.74
C LEU A 1038 48.02 -2.92 5.33
N LEU A 1039 47.44 -4.04 4.93
CA LEU A 1039 47.59 -4.59 3.58
C LEU A 1039 46.97 -3.64 2.55
N LYS A 1040 45.76 -3.11 2.81
CA LYS A 1040 45.11 -2.13 1.93
C LYS A 1040 45.95 -0.89 1.70
N LEU A 1041 46.47 -0.31 2.79
CA LEU A 1041 47.32 0.88 2.75
C LEU A 1041 48.61 0.63 1.96
N GLN A 1042 49.22 -0.55 2.09
CA GLN A 1042 50.40 -0.92 1.29
C GLN A 1042 50.13 -0.87 -0.20
N PHE A 1043 49.03 -1.47 -0.65
CA PHE A 1043 48.69 -1.49 -2.08
C PHE A 1043 48.31 -0.12 -2.63
N ALA A 1044 47.77 0.77 -1.80
CA ALA A 1044 47.43 2.13 -2.22
C ALA A 1044 48.68 2.94 -2.66
N VAL A 1045 49.89 2.56 -2.23
CA VAL A 1045 51.11 3.34 -2.49
C VAL A 1045 52.24 2.53 -3.15
N ASP A 1046 52.27 1.21 -3.00
CA ASP A 1046 53.24 0.33 -3.65
C ASP A 1046 52.53 -0.92 -4.20
N SER A 1047 52.79 -1.24 -5.47
CA SER A 1047 52.24 -2.42 -6.13
C SER A 1047 52.99 -3.71 -5.75
N SER A 1048 54.03 -3.62 -4.91
CA SER A 1048 54.74 -4.76 -4.33
C SER A 1048 54.06 -5.24 -3.03
N VAL A 1049 53.62 -6.50 -3.05
CA VAL A 1049 52.81 -7.12 -1.99
C VAL A 1049 53.72 -7.80 -0.97
N ASP A 1050 53.50 -7.55 0.32
CA ASP A 1050 54.12 -8.36 1.39
C ASP A 1050 53.49 -9.76 1.37
N THR A 1051 54.07 -10.66 0.58
CA THR A 1051 53.61 -12.04 0.43
C THR A 1051 53.65 -12.81 1.76
N SER A 1052 54.47 -12.39 2.74
CA SER A 1052 54.49 -13.00 4.08
C SER A 1052 53.22 -12.68 4.85
N LEU A 1053 52.72 -11.45 4.78
CA LEU A 1053 51.47 -11.05 5.41
C LEU A 1053 50.27 -11.71 4.70
N VAL A 1054 50.27 -11.73 3.36
CA VAL A 1054 49.23 -12.44 2.57
C VAL A 1054 49.20 -13.93 2.92
N ASN A 1055 50.35 -14.60 2.99
CA ASN A 1055 50.43 -16.02 3.39
C ASN A 1055 49.82 -16.27 4.78
N LYS A 1056 50.16 -15.43 5.77
CA LYS A 1056 49.64 -15.54 7.14
C LYS A 1056 48.13 -15.32 7.23
N MET A 1057 47.58 -14.45 6.39
CA MET A 1057 46.14 -14.17 6.38
C MET A 1057 45.36 -15.19 5.55
N ALA A 1058 45.96 -15.74 4.50
CA ALA A 1058 45.38 -16.83 3.72
C ALA A 1058 45.35 -18.15 4.52
N GLU A 1059 46.30 -18.35 5.46
CA GLU A 1059 46.30 -19.51 6.36
C GLU A 1059 45.04 -19.54 7.26
N LYS A 1060 44.63 -18.37 7.77
CA LYS A 1060 43.48 -18.24 8.67
C LYS A 1060 42.14 -18.28 7.92
N GLU A 1061 41.26 -19.20 8.31
CA GLU A 1061 39.97 -19.41 7.62
C GLU A 1061 39.03 -18.20 7.72
N ASP A 1062 39.09 -17.40 8.77
CA ASP A 1062 38.25 -16.22 8.99
C ASP A 1062 38.70 -14.97 8.22
N THR A 1063 39.92 -14.94 7.67
CA THR A 1063 40.44 -13.80 6.87
C THR A 1063 40.74 -14.13 5.42
N ARG A 1064 40.82 -15.42 5.07
CA ARG A 1064 41.27 -15.91 3.76
C ARG A 1064 40.44 -15.37 2.59
N TYR A 1065 39.11 -15.45 2.65
CA TYR A 1065 38.22 -14.99 1.58
C TYR A 1065 38.24 -13.47 1.43
N SER A 1066 38.06 -12.71 2.53
CA SER A 1066 38.17 -11.25 2.54
C SER A 1066 39.45 -10.73 1.89
N VAL A 1067 40.60 -11.35 2.17
CA VAL A 1067 41.88 -10.97 1.53
C VAL A 1067 41.90 -11.33 0.05
N TYR A 1068 41.40 -12.52 -0.31
CA TYR A 1068 41.32 -12.94 -1.72
C TYR A 1068 40.40 -12.02 -2.54
N GLU A 1069 39.18 -11.76 -2.05
CA GLU A 1069 38.19 -10.89 -2.69
C GLU A 1069 38.76 -9.49 -2.92
N TRP A 1070 39.41 -8.93 -1.90
CA TRP A 1070 40.05 -7.63 -2.02
C TRP A 1070 41.23 -7.66 -3.01
N MET A 1071 42.12 -8.66 -2.95
CA MET A 1071 43.25 -8.80 -3.89
C MET A 1071 42.78 -8.96 -5.33
N TYR A 1072 41.63 -9.63 -5.55
CA TYR A 1072 40.99 -9.73 -6.85
C TYR A 1072 40.48 -8.36 -7.34
N LYS A 1073 39.77 -7.59 -6.50
CA LYS A 1073 39.26 -6.24 -6.84
C LYS A 1073 40.35 -5.28 -7.30
N VAL A 1074 41.58 -5.44 -6.77
CA VAL A 1074 42.74 -4.63 -7.16
C VAL A 1074 43.61 -5.27 -8.25
N GLY A 1075 43.20 -6.40 -8.83
CA GLY A 1075 43.89 -7.08 -9.94
C GLY A 1075 45.22 -7.74 -9.57
N LYS A 1076 45.33 -8.29 -8.35
CA LYS A 1076 46.59 -8.84 -7.78
C LYS A 1076 46.44 -10.25 -7.21
N GLN A 1077 45.38 -10.97 -7.59
CA GLN A 1077 45.06 -12.32 -7.13
C GLN A 1077 46.18 -13.35 -7.39
N ASP A 1078 47.05 -13.15 -8.39
CA ASP A 1078 48.17 -14.04 -8.71
C ASP A 1078 49.18 -14.19 -7.58
N LEU A 1079 49.20 -13.24 -6.64
CA LEU A 1079 50.10 -13.22 -5.49
C LEU A 1079 49.49 -13.95 -4.27
N PHE A 1080 48.24 -14.42 -4.36
CA PHE A 1080 47.58 -15.18 -3.32
C PHE A 1080 48.09 -16.63 -3.31
N PRO A 1081 48.23 -17.29 -2.15
CA PRO A 1081 48.92 -18.57 -2.08
C PRO A 1081 48.01 -19.67 -2.64
N LYS A 1082 48.46 -20.34 -3.72
CA LYS A 1082 47.67 -21.35 -4.44
C LYS A 1082 47.16 -22.49 -3.56
N ALA A 1083 47.84 -22.79 -2.45
CA ALA A 1083 47.42 -23.81 -1.48
C ALA A 1083 46.04 -23.54 -0.87
N TYR A 1084 45.58 -22.28 -0.84
CA TYR A 1084 44.31 -21.89 -0.21
C TYR A 1084 43.19 -21.58 -1.22
N LEU A 1085 43.46 -21.70 -2.53
CA LEU A 1085 42.50 -21.43 -3.61
C LEU A 1085 41.53 -22.60 -3.89
N SER A 1086 41.59 -23.70 -3.14
CA SER A 1086 40.64 -24.80 -3.35
C SER A 1086 39.22 -24.38 -2.96
N ASN A 1087 38.22 -24.89 -3.69
CA ASN A 1087 36.81 -24.57 -3.42
C ASN A 1087 36.44 -24.88 -1.95
N ASP A 1088 36.90 -26.02 -1.40
CA ASP A 1088 36.65 -26.38 0.01
C ASP A 1088 37.26 -25.37 1.00
N SER A 1089 38.48 -24.89 0.72
CA SER A 1089 39.18 -23.88 1.53
C SER A 1089 38.46 -22.53 1.50
N MET A 1090 37.97 -22.12 0.32
CA MET A 1090 37.27 -20.84 0.14
C MET A 1090 35.85 -20.88 0.69
N ILE A 1091 35.10 -21.96 0.50
CA ILE A 1091 33.75 -22.13 1.05
C ILE A 1091 33.77 -22.05 2.58
N LYS A 1092 34.70 -22.76 3.22
CA LYS A 1092 34.89 -22.69 4.68
C LYS A 1092 35.20 -21.27 5.13
N SER A 1093 35.98 -20.54 4.34
CA SER A 1093 36.31 -19.15 4.65
C SER A 1093 35.12 -18.21 4.47
N ILE A 1094 34.37 -18.32 3.38
CA ILE A 1094 33.16 -17.52 3.10
C ILE A 1094 32.11 -17.71 4.19
N ILE A 1095 31.84 -18.96 4.58
CA ILE A 1095 30.89 -19.29 5.66
C ILE A 1095 31.36 -18.70 6.99
N LYS A 1096 32.68 -18.65 7.23
CA LYS A 1096 33.25 -18.07 8.46
C LYS A 1096 33.25 -16.54 8.46
N ASP A 1097 33.47 -15.91 7.31
CA ASP A 1097 33.65 -14.46 7.16
C ASP A 1097 32.31 -13.68 7.24
N GLN A 1098 31.22 -14.23 6.68
CA GLN A 1098 29.98 -13.47 6.45
C GLN A 1098 28.93 -13.45 7.58
N ASP A 1099 29.17 -14.08 8.74
CA ASP A 1099 28.32 -14.08 9.96
C ASP A 1099 26.80 -13.83 9.73
N TYR A 1100 26.10 -14.81 9.15
CA TYR A 1100 24.63 -14.75 8.97
C TYR A 1100 23.83 -14.96 10.29
N GLY A 1101 24.47 -14.87 11.47
CA GLY A 1101 23.80 -15.02 12.77
C GLY A 1101 23.34 -16.44 13.12
N LEU A 1102 23.66 -17.45 12.30
CA LEU A 1102 23.13 -18.81 12.39
C LEU A 1102 24.14 -19.86 12.90
N TYR A 1103 25.39 -19.49 13.19
CA TYR A 1103 26.51 -20.41 13.43
C TYR A 1103 27.31 -20.03 14.70
N SER A 1104 27.61 -21.00 15.55
CA SER A 1104 28.45 -20.80 16.74
C SER A 1104 29.88 -21.29 16.49
N TYR A 1105 30.77 -20.33 16.20
CA TYR A 1105 32.15 -20.51 15.74
C TYR A 1105 33.04 -21.49 16.51
N ASP A 1106 32.96 -21.51 17.83
CA ASP A 1106 33.83 -22.36 18.67
C ASP A 1106 33.34 -23.81 18.79
N LYS A 1107 32.16 -24.11 18.22
CA LYS A 1107 31.46 -25.37 18.48
C LYS A 1107 30.99 -26.07 17.21
N ASP A 1108 30.61 -25.35 16.16
CA ASP A 1108 29.99 -25.96 14.99
C ASP A 1108 31.06 -26.43 13.97
N SER A 1109 30.69 -27.33 13.05
CA SER A 1109 31.60 -27.78 11.97
C SER A 1109 30.93 -27.83 10.61
N VAL A 1110 31.67 -27.49 9.55
CA VAL A 1110 31.17 -27.47 8.16
C VAL A 1110 31.79 -28.62 7.38
N VAL A 1111 30.95 -29.39 6.69
CA VAL A 1111 31.36 -30.51 5.85
C VAL A 1111 30.83 -30.29 4.43
N SER A 1112 31.74 -30.15 3.47
CA SER A 1112 31.41 -30.14 2.04
C SER A 1112 30.90 -31.53 1.61
N LEU A 1113 29.85 -31.55 0.78
CA LEU A 1113 29.18 -32.78 0.36
C LEU A 1113 29.46 -33.11 -1.10
N THR A 1114 28.91 -32.32 -2.01
CA THR A 1114 29.06 -32.48 -3.47
C THR A 1114 28.92 -31.12 -4.15
N TYR A 1115 29.11 -31.09 -5.46
CA TYR A 1115 28.81 -29.92 -6.29
C TYR A 1115 28.01 -30.33 -7.52
N ASP A 1116 27.28 -29.37 -8.08
CA ASP A 1116 26.51 -29.52 -9.32
C ASP A 1116 26.58 -28.24 -10.14
N SER A 1117 26.26 -28.31 -11.42
CA SER A 1117 26.14 -27.13 -12.30
C SER A 1117 24.72 -26.58 -12.28
N ILE A 1118 24.58 -25.26 -12.29
CA ILE A 1118 23.28 -24.59 -12.39
C ILE A 1118 23.32 -23.53 -13.49
N GLU A 1119 22.30 -23.47 -14.34
CA GLU A 1119 22.17 -22.40 -15.33
C GLU A 1119 21.51 -21.17 -14.70
N LEU A 1120 22.21 -20.04 -14.74
CA LEU A 1120 21.74 -18.74 -14.28
C LEU A 1120 21.83 -17.75 -15.44
N ARG A 1121 20.68 -17.33 -16.00
CA ARG A 1121 20.58 -16.54 -17.24
C ARG A 1121 21.34 -17.18 -18.41
N ASN A 1122 22.55 -16.68 -18.68
CA ASN A 1122 23.45 -17.06 -19.78
C ASN A 1122 24.79 -17.61 -19.25
N THR A 1123 24.89 -17.92 -17.96
CA THR A 1123 26.13 -18.38 -17.31
C THR A 1123 25.85 -19.65 -16.52
N THR A 1124 26.74 -20.63 -16.62
CA THR A 1124 26.68 -21.84 -15.80
C THR A 1124 27.43 -21.60 -14.49
N GLY A 1125 26.73 -21.54 -13.36
CA GLY A 1125 27.32 -21.51 -12.02
C GLY A 1125 27.65 -22.91 -11.50
N LEU A 1126 28.54 -23.01 -10.52
CA LEU A 1126 28.78 -24.23 -9.75
C LEU A 1126 28.13 -24.09 -8.37
N VAL A 1127 27.16 -24.95 -8.06
CA VAL A 1127 26.53 -25.04 -6.74
C VAL A 1127 27.31 -26.01 -5.90
N HIS A 1128 27.83 -25.55 -4.77
CA HIS A 1128 28.48 -26.38 -3.76
C HIS A 1128 27.52 -26.65 -2.60
N TYR A 1129 27.23 -27.92 -2.36
CA TYR A 1129 26.42 -28.35 -1.23
C TYR A 1129 27.30 -28.67 -0.03
N PHE A 1130 26.86 -28.24 1.14
CA PHE A 1130 27.52 -28.48 2.41
C PHE A 1130 26.49 -28.82 3.50
N LYS A 1131 26.96 -29.41 4.59
CA LYS A 1131 26.19 -29.52 5.84
C LYS A 1131 26.94 -28.88 6.99
N ILE A 1132 26.19 -28.23 7.86
CA ILE A 1132 26.66 -27.61 9.09
C ILE A 1132 26.20 -28.49 10.24
N TYR A 1133 27.12 -28.99 11.04
CA TYR A 1133 26.80 -29.60 12.32
C TYR A 1133 26.74 -28.52 13.39
N LYS A 1134 25.53 -28.26 13.91
CA LYS A 1134 25.32 -27.34 15.03
C LYS A 1134 25.46 -28.07 16.35
N ASN A 1135 26.45 -27.71 17.15
CA ASN A 1135 26.72 -28.34 18.43
C ASN A 1135 25.66 -27.96 19.48
N SER A 1136 25.01 -26.81 19.33
CA SER A 1136 23.89 -26.37 20.20
C SER A 1136 22.65 -27.24 20.05
N SER A 1137 22.27 -27.57 18.82
CA SER A 1137 21.09 -28.41 18.51
C SER A 1137 21.42 -29.89 18.30
N LYS A 1138 22.71 -30.24 18.20
CA LYS A 1138 23.22 -31.58 17.82
C LYS A 1138 22.63 -32.10 16.51
N LYS A 1139 22.31 -31.21 15.57
CA LYS A 1139 21.70 -31.53 14.27
C LYS A 1139 22.57 -31.05 13.11
N TYR A 1140 22.38 -31.67 11.95
CA TYR A 1140 22.93 -31.18 10.68
C TYR A 1140 21.90 -30.30 9.97
N GLU A 1141 22.33 -29.13 9.51
CA GLU A 1141 21.60 -28.29 8.57
C GLU A 1141 22.29 -28.33 7.21
N TYR A 1142 21.52 -28.42 6.13
CA TYR A 1142 22.07 -28.47 4.77
C TYR A 1142 22.00 -27.10 4.14
N GLY A 1143 23.05 -26.76 3.40
CA GLY A 1143 23.14 -25.51 2.66
C GLY A 1143 23.75 -25.72 1.28
N ALA A 1144 23.53 -24.74 0.41
CA ALA A 1144 24.27 -24.65 -0.84
C ALA A 1144 24.83 -23.25 -1.04
N LEU A 1145 25.94 -23.16 -1.76
CA LEU A 1145 26.64 -21.93 -2.09
C LEU A 1145 26.96 -21.94 -3.58
N ILE A 1146 26.58 -20.88 -4.30
CA ILE A 1146 26.90 -20.75 -5.73
C ILE A 1146 28.20 -20.00 -5.93
N LEU A 1147 29.07 -20.59 -6.74
CA LEU A 1147 30.22 -19.93 -7.33
C LEU A 1147 29.91 -19.67 -8.81
N LEU A 1148 29.87 -18.40 -9.21
CA LEU A 1148 29.82 -18.05 -10.64
C LEU A 1148 31.25 -18.12 -11.20
N PRO A 1149 31.52 -18.93 -12.24
CA PRO A 1149 32.83 -18.96 -12.86
C PRO A 1149 33.10 -17.66 -13.63
N GLY A 1150 34.32 -17.15 -13.53
CA GLY A 1150 34.87 -16.26 -14.55
C GLY A 1150 35.27 -17.03 -15.81
N GLU A 1151 35.75 -16.31 -16.82
CA GLU A 1151 36.45 -16.93 -17.94
C GLU A 1151 37.60 -17.82 -17.41
N GLY A 1152 37.49 -19.14 -17.59
CA GLY A 1152 38.58 -20.08 -17.27
C GLY A 1152 38.56 -20.77 -15.89
N GLN A 1153 37.39 -21.07 -15.30
CA GLN A 1153 37.28 -21.78 -13.99
C GLN A 1153 37.92 -21.05 -12.79
N GLU A 1154 38.33 -19.80 -12.94
CA GLU A 1154 38.86 -19.00 -11.83
C GLU A 1154 37.73 -18.33 -11.01
N LEU A 1155 37.96 -18.25 -9.71
CA LEU A 1155 37.14 -17.55 -8.72
C LEU A 1155 37.16 -16.03 -9.05
N THR A 1156 36.00 -15.38 -9.22
CA THR A 1156 35.91 -13.95 -9.59
C THR A 1156 35.20 -13.08 -8.55
N ASP A 1157 35.31 -11.75 -8.69
CA ASP A 1157 34.54 -10.72 -7.94
C ASP A 1157 33.02 -10.89 -8.06
N ARG A 1158 32.55 -11.68 -9.02
CA ARG A 1158 31.14 -12.02 -9.23
C ARG A 1158 30.65 -13.17 -8.34
N MET A 1159 31.35 -13.53 -7.27
CA MET A 1159 30.80 -14.45 -6.27
C MET A 1159 29.60 -13.83 -5.55
N LYS A 1160 28.40 -14.10 -6.07
CA LYS A 1160 27.17 -13.85 -5.33
C LYS A 1160 26.89 -15.06 -4.45
N VAL A 1161 27.26 -14.95 -3.18
CA VAL A 1161 27.00 -15.98 -2.17
C VAL A 1161 25.50 -15.94 -1.84
N ILE A 1162 24.74 -16.89 -2.38
CA ILE A 1162 23.35 -17.13 -1.97
C ILE A 1162 23.35 -18.42 -1.16
N VAL A 1163 23.02 -18.30 0.13
CA VAL A 1163 22.93 -19.45 1.04
C VAL A 1163 21.47 -19.80 1.26
N GLY A 1164 21.02 -20.89 0.64
CA GLY A 1164 19.74 -21.51 0.99
C GLY A 1164 19.97 -22.57 2.07
N LEU A 1165 19.44 -22.39 3.27
CA LEU A 1165 19.48 -23.40 4.34
C LEU A 1165 18.15 -24.16 4.40
N GLY A 1166 18.24 -25.46 4.69
CA GLY A 1166 17.09 -26.30 5.03
C GLY A 1166 17.41 -27.29 6.15
N GLU A 1167 16.50 -27.42 7.11
CA GLU A 1167 16.52 -28.53 8.06
C GLU A 1167 16.15 -29.84 7.35
N VAL A 1168 16.72 -30.95 7.80
CA VAL A 1168 16.45 -32.30 7.28
C VAL A 1168 15.98 -33.16 8.44
N LYS A 1169 14.86 -33.88 8.24
CA LYS A 1169 14.44 -34.96 9.15
C LYS A 1169 15.30 -36.20 8.86
N GLU A 1170 15.46 -37.09 9.83
CA GLU A 1170 16.38 -38.26 9.75
C GLU A 1170 16.11 -39.19 8.55
N ASP A 1171 14.95 -39.04 7.92
CA ASP A 1171 14.35 -39.84 6.87
C ASP A 1171 14.38 -39.22 5.45
N ASP A 1172 14.83 -37.97 5.26
CA ASP A 1172 14.88 -37.35 3.92
C ASP A 1172 16.12 -37.77 3.10
N LYS A 1173 15.94 -37.97 1.79
CA LYS A 1173 17.06 -38.25 0.86
C LYS A 1173 17.83 -36.96 0.54
N GLN A 1174 19.14 -36.96 0.76
CA GLN A 1174 20.03 -35.82 0.49
C GLN A 1174 19.88 -35.22 -0.92
N ALA A 1175 19.72 -36.06 -1.95
CA ALA A 1175 19.59 -35.62 -3.34
C ALA A 1175 18.33 -34.77 -3.59
N GLU A 1176 17.21 -35.09 -2.93
CA GLU A 1176 15.96 -34.33 -3.06
C GLU A 1176 16.12 -32.93 -2.45
N LYS A 1177 16.80 -32.83 -1.30
CA LYS A 1177 17.05 -31.54 -0.64
C LYS A 1177 18.01 -30.65 -1.42
N PHE A 1178 19.02 -31.24 -2.07
CA PHE A 1178 19.92 -30.51 -2.97
C PHE A 1178 19.17 -29.89 -4.14
N SER A 1179 18.25 -30.64 -4.76
CA SER A 1179 17.39 -30.11 -5.83
C SER A 1179 16.54 -28.93 -5.35
N GLU A 1180 15.91 -29.05 -4.17
CA GLU A 1180 15.08 -27.99 -3.59
C GLU A 1180 15.87 -26.70 -3.29
N ILE A 1181 17.06 -26.84 -2.68
CA ILE A 1181 17.93 -25.69 -2.38
C ILE A 1181 18.41 -25.03 -3.67
N SER A 1182 18.79 -25.81 -4.70
CA SER A 1182 19.20 -25.26 -6.00
C SER A 1182 18.08 -24.56 -6.75
N GLU A 1183 16.86 -25.11 -6.72
CA GLU A 1183 15.67 -24.45 -7.28
C GLU A 1183 15.41 -23.10 -6.61
N LYS A 1184 15.50 -23.06 -5.28
CA LYS A 1184 15.32 -21.85 -4.50
C LYS A 1184 16.38 -20.79 -4.85
N ILE A 1185 17.64 -21.19 -4.97
CA ILE A 1185 18.70 -20.25 -5.35
C ILE A 1185 18.53 -19.75 -6.79
N ALA A 1186 18.11 -20.62 -7.73
CA ALA A 1186 17.83 -20.20 -9.11
C ALA A 1186 16.75 -19.11 -9.17
N ILE A 1187 15.75 -19.17 -8.29
CA ILE A 1187 14.69 -18.16 -8.16
C ILE A 1187 15.25 -16.87 -7.53
N GLU A 1188 16.00 -16.98 -6.43
CA GLU A 1188 16.57 -15.84 -5.68
C GLU A 1188 17.67 -15.06 -6.43
N TYR A 1189 18.32 -15.67 -7.43
CA TYR A 1189 19.38 -15.03 -8.20
C TYR A 1189 18.89 -13.81 -9.01
N TYR A 1190 17.61 -13.77 -9.39
CA TYR A 1190 17.04 -12.70 -10.19
C TYR A 1190 16.63 -11.51 -9.31
N GLU A 1191 17.23 -10.34 -9.53
CA GLU A 1191 16.99 -9.14 -8.69
C GLU A 1191 15.55 -8.60 -8.76
N GLY A 1192 14.84 -8.82 -9.87
CA GLY A 1192 13.40 -8.56 -9.95
C GLY A 1192 12.66 -9.39 -8.90
N VAL A 1193 12.93 -10.69 -8.86
CA VAL A 1193 12.36 -11.60 -7.86
C VAL A 1193 12.64 -11.13 -6.43
N LYS A 1194 13.83 -10.59 -6.12
CA LYS A 1194 14.10 -10.04 -4.77
C LYS A 1194 13.25 -8.81 -4.42
N LYS A 1195 13.01 -7.90 -5.37
CA LYS A 1195 12.20 -6.68 -5.13
C LYS A 1195 10.70 -6.97 -5.09
N SER A 1196 10.19 -7.87 -5.94
CA SER A 1196 8.74 -8.17 -6.03
C SER A 1196 8.31 -9.46 -5.37
N TYR A 1197 9.21 -10.18 -4.69
CA TYR A 1197 8.87 -11.36 -3.87
C TYR A 1197 9.25 -11.19 -2.39
N GLY A 1198 9.98 -10.14 -1.98
CA GLY A 1198 10.26 -9.85 -0.57
C GLY A 1198 10.85 -11.05 0.20
N PHE A 1199 11.55 -11.96 -0.47
CA PHE A 1199 11.91 -13.26 0.12
C PHE A 1199 13.02 -13.12 1.17
N MET A 1200 12.66 -13.55 2.39
CA MET A 1200 13.50 -14.20 3.43
C MET A 1200 14.64 -13.44 4.10
N ASN A 1201 14.39 -12.22 4.59
CA ASN A 1201 15.21 -11.74 5.71
C ASN A 1201 14.70 -12.25 7.09
N ASN A 1202 13.55 -12.94 7.18
CA ASN A 1202 12.94 -13.34 8.46
C ASN A 1202 12.23 -14.72 8.44
N LEU A 1203 12.91 -15.81 8.05
CA LEU A 1203 12.43 -17.16 8.42
C LEU A 1203 13.09 -17.58 9.74
N ASN A 1204 12.57 -17.04 10.84
CA ASN A 1204 12.58 -17.73 12.13
C ASN A 1204 11.48 -18.79 12.08
N PHE A 1205 11.86 -20.06 12.03
CA PHE A 1205 10.97 -21.13 12.49
C PHE A 1205 10.87 -21.00 14.01
N ASP A 1206 9.84 -20.31 14.51
CA ASP A 1206 9.45 -20.44 15.91
C ASP A 1206 8.63 -21.73 16.06
N LEU A 1207 9.34 -22.87 16.11
CA LEU A 1207 8.77 -24.14 16.58
C LEU A 1207 8.87 -24.15 18.11
N GLY A 1208 7.96 -23.42 18.76
CA GLY A 1208 8.01 -23.22 20.20
C GLY A 1208 6.67 -22.86 20.85
N ASN A 1209 5.64 -23.69 20.69
CA ASN A 1209 4.65 -24.07 21.73
C ASN A 1209 3.39 -24.71 21.11
N ILE A 1210 3.48 -26.00 20.78
CA ILE A 1210 2.33 -26.90 20.85
C ILE A 1210 2.53 -27.72 22.13
N SER A 1211 1.91 -27.29 23.23
CA SER A 1211 1.76 -28.14 24.41
C SER A 1211 0.50 -28.98 24.27
N PHE A 1212 0.67 -30.29 24.17
CA PHE A 1212 -0.41 -31.27 24.32
C PHE A 1212 -1.04 -31.16 25.71
N ASN A 1213 -2.35 -30.87 25.76
CA ASN A 1213 -3.38 -31.54 26.56
C ASN A 1213 -4.77 -31.05 26.19
#